data_AF-A0A8H5H857-F1
#
_entry.id   AF-A0A8H5H857-F1
#
_cell.length_a   1.000
_cell.length_b   1.000
_cell.length_c   1.000
_cell.angle_alpha   90.00
_cell.angle_beta   90.00
_cell.angle_gamma   90.00
#
_symmetry.space_group_name_H-M   'P 1'
#
loop_
_entity.id
_entity.type
_entity.pdbx_description
1 polymer ?
#
loop_
_entity_poly.entity_id
_entity_poly.type
_entity_poly.pdbx_seq_one_letter_code
_entity_poly.pdbx_strand_id
1 'polypeptide(L)'
;MAAAEALPALSARPAPERKNSYGDEKFDEKGDRSSVDVAESLKGDVYDDLRVIDMGDDGKERPIETDVDVATRLISLEDDPTLPAFTFRMWFLGLGLACFGSVLGQIFYFRPQTVFVSQLFIQIIAYILGRVLEEIIPGPGNGRDRLKTKDTRFWRFMNPGPFNLKEHVAVTIFAATAADSALAISIFAADDLYYNIQPNAGIGIFTLIGSQLMGYGIGGVMRSFLVYPTYIVFPNLLPTVQLFDALHRGKKIMLQKKRVKFFWMVFIGIFVWEWFPEYIAPIFCLANRDSAWFTRGAAGNEGLGAFALCLDWNYVGSGGGSLGALFTPLSTQLSLYTGTAICMIAFCACYAMNVWNGQNFPFLSQVLFYENGTRYNQLAILDENFMLDPAKLAVVGLPWFASSQVLAKIGHNLAIGATIMHVAVWYGKDIIDVIKKFRAGENYDPHLAKMKVYAEVPMWWYIAMFVASFSMAMATIYTGGSGLPWWGLIVGIIISTVFLPFVITVYAITGFSPNIQSLVQMLGAAMIPGNPQANMYFTLYGYNTLDQARGLIRDLKMGQYTKLPPRVTFTVQSLGAIVGGLLNYVIMKVIIGSRREILLEVQGSNVWSGQQVQSFNSNAISWGALGDRLYAPGGRYAIVPFSILIGLAVPLPFWLAHRYFPKLGANRVVTPVLCWTLGYLSVGINSSVFTTFCLAVFSQYYLRRYRPGWFRKYNFLLSAALDGGRTANPAVLSFEDPSLSLVAPSPIPLSSRPNIMPRELSIEEIQEYVILFAQAAKNAVEDAGFDGVEIHGANGYLVDQFLQDVSNQRVDDYGGSVEARSRFGLEVIDAVVNIVGEEKTAIRLSPWSPFQSMGMEDPITQFTHFVSTLKAKHPSLAYLHIIEPRIDGTTDRSTALHESNDFIRAIWKPLPLIVAGGYTRETAFKTAEENGDLVAFGRLYISNPDLPLRLKEDIPLTAYDRQTFYVPGDKEGTEVGYIDYPFATQTKENGMSGLYHNGKAHQV
;
A
#
# COMPACT_ATOMS: atom_id res chain seq x y z
N MET A 1 38.73 29.35 23.94
CA MET A 1 39.14 30.47 23.05
C MET A 1 40.54 30.18 22.54
N ALA A 2 40.77 30.41 21.25
CA ALA A 2 42.00 30.13 20.47
C ALA A 2 42.24 28.65 20.03
N ALA A 3 41.53 28.25 18.96
CA ALA A 3 41.98 27.29 17.94
C ALA A 3 40.99 27.34 16.76
N ALA A 4 40.89 28.50 16.11
CA ALA A 4 40.27 28.60 14.78
C ALA A 4 41.36 28.27 13.77
N GLU A 5 41.63 26.98 13.54
CA GLU A 5 42.50 26.56 12.45
C GLU A 5 41.84 26.92 11.12
N ALA A 6 42.59 27.69 10.33
CA ALA A 6 42.23 28.07 8.97
C ALA A 6 41.90 26.81 8.16
N LEU A 7 40.71 26.81 7.55
CA LEU A 7 40.36 25.84 6.52
C LEU A 7 41.48 25.82 5.47
N PRO A 8 42.01 24.66 5.07
CA PRO A 8 42.95 24.61 3.94
C PRO A 8 42.26 25.25 2.73
N ALA A 9 42.97 26.17 2.07
CA ALA A 9 42.47 26.94 0.95
C ALA A 9 41.79 26.01 -0.06
N LEU A 10 40.46 26.17 -0.20
CA LEU A 10 39.70 25.54 -1.28
C LEU A 10 40.25 26.13 -2.59
N SER A 11 41.12 25.41 -3.28
CA SER A 11 41.56 25.78 -4.63
C SER A 11 40.44 25.48 -5.63
N ALA A 12 39.32 26.17 -5.50
CA ALA A 12 38.29 26.18 -6.52
C ALA A 12 38.73 27.19 -7.59
N ARG A 13 39.48 26.73 -8.60
CA ARG A 13 39.35 27.35 -9.92
C ARG A 13 37.86 27.28 -10.30
N PRO A 14 37.29 28.31 -10.97
CA PRO A 14 35.91 28.24 -11.41
C PRO A 14 35.71 26.91 -12.13
N ALA A 15 34.76 26.11 -11.65
CA ALA A 15 34.41 24.86 -12.30
C ALA A 15 34.10 25.19 -13.77
N PRO A 16 34.60 24.41 -14.75
CA PRO A 16 34.12 24.55 -16.12
C PRO A 16 32.60 24.47 -16.10
N GLU A 17 31.96 25.42 -16.77
CA GLU A 17 30.51 25.67 -16.75
C GLU A 17 29.70 24.36 -16.78
N ARG A 18 29.04 24.09 -15.67
CA ARG A 18 27.99 23.06 -15.59
C ARG A 18 26.81 23.58 -16.41
N LYS A 19 26.44 22.91 -17.50
CA LYS A 19 25.12 23.15 -18.11
C LYS A 19 24.06 22.63 -17.13
N ASN A 20 23.18 23.54 -16.73
CA ASN A 20 22.20 23.44 -15.64
C ASN A 20 21.59 22.05 -15.40
N SER A 21 21.70 21.63 -14.15
CA SER A 21 21.05 20.45 -13.54
C SER A 21 19.56 20.64 -13.27
N TYR A 22 19.17 21.88 -12.93
CA TYR A 22 17.89 22.22 -12.31
C TYR A 22 17.36 23.62 -12.71
N GLY A 23 17.96 24.32 -13.70
CA GLY A 23 17.68 25.74 -13.98
C GLY A 23 17.04 26.06 -15.34
N ASP A 24 15.99 26.87 -15.29
CA ASP A 24 15.39 27.61 -16.40
C ASP A 24 16.20 28.90 -16.68
N GLU A 25 16.51 29.14 -17.95
CA GLU A 25 17.18 30.34 -18.52
C GLU A 25 18.71 30.51 -18.34
N LYS A 26 19.28 31.24 -19.31
CA LYS A 26 20.69 31.66 -19.42
C LYS A 26 20.83 33.01 -18.73
N PHE A 27 21.86 33.17 -17.89
CA PHE A 27 22.43 34.49 -17.64
C PHE A 27 23.34 34.88 -18.81
N ASP A 28 23.23 36.13 -19.24
CA ASP A 28 24.05 36.74 -20.27
C ASP A 28 25.54 36.76 -19.88
N GLU A 29 26.38 36.46 -20.86
CA GLU A 29 27.82 36.65 -20.81
C GLU A 29 28.14 38.14 -20.62
N LYS A 30 28.55 38.53 -19.40
CA LYS A 30 29.54 39.58 -19.08
C LYS A 30 29.49 39.91 -17.59
N GLY A 31 30.38 39.30 -16.81
CA GLY A 31 30.55 39.63 -15.41
C GLY A 31 31.78 38.93 -14.84
N ASP A 32 32.90 39.66 -14.86
CA ASP A 32 34.16 39.28 -14.22
C ASP A 32 33.92 39.17 -12.70
N ARG A 33 33.60 37.97 -12.20
CA ARG A 33 33.41 37.74 -10.76
C ARG A 33 34.77 37.56 -10.10
N SER A 34 35.24 38.67 -9.54
CA SER A 34 36.37 38.75 -8.60
C SER A 34 36.31 37.63 -7.57
N SER A 35 37.46 36.98 -7.34
CA SER A 35 37.67 35.93 -6.35
C SER A 35 37.40 36.42 -4.93
N VAL A 36 36.15 36.33 -4.48
CA VAL A 36 35.81 36.33 -3.05
C VAL A 36 36.10 34.94 -2.53
N ASP A 37 36.83 34.84 -1.43
CA ASP A 37 37.26 33.58 -0.84
C ASP A 37 36.04 32.68 -0.52
N VAL A 38 36.01 31.44 -1.04
CA VAL A 38 34.87 30.53 -0.90
C VAL A 38 34.54 30.28 0.58
N ALA A 39 35.56 30.26 1.44
CA ALA A 39 35.39 30.13 2.87
C ALA A 39 34.66 31.34 3.50
N GLU A 40 34.84 32.53 2.94
CA GLU A 40 34.17 33.75 3.37
C GLU A 40 32.72 33.82 2.89
N SER A 41 32.45 33.32 1.68
CA SER A 41 31.09 33.25 1.10
C SER A 41 30.13 32.31 1.85
N LEU A 42 30.67 31.36 2.63
CA LEU A 42 29.93 30.35 3.39
C LEU A 42 29.77 30.72 4.88
N LYS A 43 30.28 31.87 5.33
CA LYS A 43 30.12 32.33 6.72
C LYS A 43 28.66 32.68 7.01
N GLY A 44 28.11 32.14 8.09
CA GLY A 44 26.70 32.31 8.51
C GLY A 44 25.88 31.02 8.43
N ASP A 45 24.82 30.91 9.23
CA ASP A 45 23.88 29.77 9.12
C ASP A 45 23.09 29.90 7.82
N VAL A 46 22.84 28.75 7.17
CA VAL A 46 22.07 28.65 5.94
C VAL A 46 20.74 29.38 6.05
N TYR A 47 20.00 29.26 7.14
CA TYR A 47 18.62 29.77 7.22
C TYR A 47 18.51 31.18 7.78
N ASP A 48 19.48 31.62 8.58
CA ASP A 48 19.36 32.83 9.39
C ASP A 48 19.83 34.08 8.65
N ASP A 49 21.01 34.03 8.02
CA ASP A 49 21.60 35.16 7.31
C ASP A 49 21.56 34.94 5.78
N LEU A 50 21.25 35.99 5.01
CA LEU A 50 21.47 35.98 3.57
C LEU A 50 22.97 36.09 3.33
N ARG A 51 23.60 34.98 2.94
CA ARG A 51 25.03 34.94 2.63
C ARG A 51 25.26 35.50 1.23
N VAL A 52 26.49 35.91 0.95
CA VAL A 52 26.86 36.45 -0.37
C VAL A 52 26.51 35.47 -1.50
N ILE A 53 26.66 34.17 -1.25
CA ILE A 53 26.32 33.10 -2.21
C ILE A 53 24.80 32.98 -2.50
N ASP A 54 23.95 33.50 -1.62
CA ASP A 54 22.49 33.44 -1.72
C ASP A 54 21.90 34.60 -2.54
N MET A 55 22.67 35.64 -2.82
CA MET A 55 22.23 36.86 -3.52
C MET A 55 22.50 36.80 -5.02
N GLY A 56 21.56 37.31 -5.82
CA GLY A 56 21.72 37.57 -7.25
C GLY A 56 22.31 38.95 -7.51
N ASP A 57 22.65 39.21 -8.77
CA ASP A 57 23.22 40.49 -9.21
C ASP A 57 22.23 41.67 -9.04
N ASP A 58 20.94 41.37 -8.88
CA ASP A 58 19.85 42.32 -8.61
C ASP A 58 19.67 42.67 -7.12
N GLY A 59 20.54 42.12 -6.24
CA GLY A 59 20.44 42.30 -4.79
C GLY A 59 19.25 41.59 -4.15
N LYS A 60 18.58 40.68 -4.86
CA LYS A 60 17.56 39.79 -4.29
C LYS A 60 18.11 38.39 -4.11
N GLU A 61 17.47 37.59 -3.29
CA GLU A 61 17.84 36.19 -3.12
C GLU A 61 17.60 35.42 -4.41
N ARG A 62 18.63 34.76 -4.95
CA ARG A 62 18.54 34.05 -6.24
C ARG A 62 17.89 32.67 -6.08
N PRO A 63 17.17 32.14 -7.09
CA PRO A 63 16.64 30.77 -7.07
C PRO A 63 17.74 29.70 -6.87
N ILE A 64 17.32 28.51 -6.40
CA ILE A 64 18.22 27.35 -6.28
C ILE A 64 18.20 26.62 -7.62
N GLU A 65 19.32 26.53 -8.33
CA GLU A 65 19.35 26.04 -9.72
C GLU A 65 20.44 25.00 -9.99
N THR A 66 21.43 24.90 -9.11
CA THR A 66 22.55 23.97 -9.23
C THR A 66 22.57 22.96 -8.10
N ASP A 67 23.25 21.85 -8.32
CA ASP A 67 23.59 20.90 -7.25
C ASP A 67 24.42 21.53 -6.12
N VAL A 68 25.33 22.45 -6.46
CA VAL A 68 26.10 23.22 -5.48
C VAL A 68 25.18 24.12 -4.65
N ASP A 69 24.15 24.71 -5.26
CA ASP A 69 23.14 25.48 -4.52
C ASP A 69 22.38 24.58 -3.53
N VAL A 70 22.02 23.36 -3.95
CA VAL A 70 21.38 22.41 -3.02
C VAL A 70 22.32 22.06 -1.88
N ALA A 71 23.55 21.67 -2.18
CA ALA A 71 24.52 21.28 -1.16
C ALA A 71 24.88 22.41 -0.20
N THR A 72 24.96 23.67 -0.64
CA THR A 72 25.47 24.78 0.19
C THR A 72 24.39 25.72 0.72
N ARG A 73 23.20 25.79 0.07
CA ARG A 73 22.10 26.71 0.42
C ARG A 73 20.86 26.02 0.99
N LEU A 74 20.76 24.69 0.88
CA LEU A 74 19.69 23.91 1.51
C LEU A 74 20.18 23.01 2.66
N ILE A 75 21.48 22.87 2.87
CA ILE A 75 22.01 21.92 3.86
C ILE A 75 23.05 22.63 4.70
N SER A 76 22.83 22.69 6.03
CA SER A 76 23.75 23.37 6.93
C SER A 76 25.09 22.63 7.05
N LEU A 77 26.19 23.37 7.14
CA LEU A 77 27.56 22.86 7.29
C LEU A 77 28.01 22.78 8.76
N GLU A 78 27.11 23.08 9.70
CA GLU A 78 27.39 23.00 11.14
C GLU A 78 27.62 21.55 11.59
N ASP A 79 28.63 21.35 12.43
CA ASP A 79 28.93 20.07 13.04
C ASP A 79 29.54 20.25 14.44
N ASP A 80 29.18 19.35 15.36
CA ASP A 80 29.79 19.22 16.68
C ASP A 80 30.34 17.78 16.83
N PRO A 81 31.66 17.59 16.65
CA PRO A 81 32.30 16.29 16.75
C PRO A 81 32.18 15.62 18.13
N THR A 82 31.90 16.38 19.19
CA THR A 82 31.87 15.88 20.57
C THR A 82 30.58 15.14 20.93
N LEU A 83 29.51 15.34 20.15
CA LEU A 83 28.22 14.70 20.40
C LEU A 83 28.28 13.18 20.25
N PRO A 84 27.78 12.40 21.24
CA PRO A 84 27.74 10.95 21.17
C PRO A 84 26.61 10.47 20.26
N ALA A 85 26.88 9.44 19.45
CA ALA A 85 25.86 8.77 18.63
C ALA A 85 25.41 7.44 19.25
N PHE A 86 26.35 6.65 19.82
CA PHE A 86 26.05 5.40 20.49
C PHE A 86 25.68 5.63 21.96
N THR A 87 24.39 5.75 22.20
CA THR A 87 23.77 5.89 23.54
C THR A 87 22.75 4.78 23.75
N PHE A 88 22.32 4.58 25.00
CA PHE A 88 21.21 3.68 25.30
C PHE A 88 19.94 4.05 24.51
N ARG A 89 19.60 5.35 24.46
CA ARG A 89 18.42 5.85 23.73
C ARG A 89 18.47 5.50 22.25
N MET A 90 19.64 5.67 21.62
CA MET A 90 19.80 5.33 20.20
C MET A 90 19.54 3.83 19.96
N TRP A 91 20.11 2.95 20.77
CA TRP A 91 19.91 1.51 20.64
C TRP A 91 18.46 1.09 20.94
N PHE A 92 17.90 1.58 22.03
CA PHE A 92 16.54 1.25 22.46
C PHE A 92 15.50 1.71 21.43
N LEU A 93 15.57 2.98 21.00
CA LEU A 93 14.64 3.51 20.01
C LEU A 93 14.90 2.95 18.61
N GLY A 94 16.17 2.82 18.21
CA GLY A 94 16.54 2.27 16.91
C GLY A 94 16.03 0.85 16.74
N LEU A 95 16.24 -0.02 17.73
CA LEU A 95 15.76 -1.39 17.70
C LEU A 95 14.23 -1.46 17.81
N GLY A 96 13.63 -0.71 18.73
CA GLY A 96 12.17 -0.72 18.92
C GLY A 96 11.40 -0.25 17.69
N LEU A 97 11.84 0.86 17.08
CA LEU A 97 11.24 1.40 15.86
C LEU A 97 11.59 0.55 14.62
N ALA A 98 12.75 -0.11 14.58
CA ALA A 98 13.06 -1.10 13.55
C ALA A 98 12.10 -2.29 13.61
N CYS A 99 11.84 -2.83 14.79
CA CYS A 99 10.87 -3.90 14.98
C CYS A 99 9.48 -3.46 14.52
N PHE A 100 9.01 -2.31 15.01
CA PHE A 100 7.72 -1.74 14.64
C PHE A 100 7.58 -1.53 13.12
N GLY A 101 8.56 -0.86 12.51
CA GLY A 101 8.57 -0.60 11.07
C GLY A 101 8.56 -1.88 10.24
N SER A 102 9.36 -2.88 10.62
CA SER A 102 9.45 -4.15 9.89
C SER A 102 8.17 -4.99 9.94
N VAL A 103 7.45 -4.96 11.07
CA VAL A 103 6.18 -5.67 11.23
C VAL A 103 5.10 -5.01 10.38
N LEU A 104 4.96 -3.68 10.47
CA LEU A 104 3.99 -2.94 9.66
C LEU A 104 4.29 -3.06 8.17
N GLY A 105 5.55 -2.90 7.76
CA GLY A 105 5.94 -3.05 6.36
C GLY A 105 5.61 -4.43 5.80
N GLN A 106 5.76 -5.48 6.60
CA GLN A 106 5.40 -6.84 6.19
C GLN A 106 3.89 -7.07 6.14
N ILE A 107 3.12 -6.45 7.02
CA ILE A 107 1.64 -6.48 6.98
C ILE A 107 1.16 -5.75 5.72
N PHE A 108 1.64 -4.53 5.47
CA PHE A 108 1.29 -3.73 4.30
C PHE A 108 1.62 -4.41 2.97
N TYR A 109 2.65 -5.26 2.94
CA TYR A 109 2.97 -6.07 1.76
C TYR A 109 1.84 -7.03 1.35
N PHE A 110 1.09 -7.56 2.32
CA PHE A 110 -0.06 -8.46 2.10
C PHE A 110 -1.42 -7.73 2.10
N ARG A 111 -1.43 -6.39 1.99
CA ARG A 111 -2.66 -5.60 1.83
C ARG A 111 -3.02 -5.44 0.35
N PRO A 112 -4.33 -5.28 0.02
CA PRO A 112 -4.78 -4.99 -1.35
C PRO A 112 -4.15 -3.73 -1.94
N GLN A 113 -3.91 -2.71 -1.11
CA GLN A 113 -3.19 -1.49 -1.46
C GLN A 113 -1.88 -1.42 -0.68
N THR A 114 -0.77 -1.29 -1.39
CA THR A 114 0.55 -1.25 -0.77
C THR A 114 0.83 0.13 -0.20
N VAL A 115 0.92 0.19 1.12
CA VAL A 115 1.33 1.39 1.87
C VAL A 115 2.77 1.19 2.34
N PHE A 116 3.57 2.25 2.37
CA PHE A 116 4.92 2.22 2.91
C PHE A 116 4.98 2.90 4.27
N VAL A 117 5.77 2.34 5.19
CA VAL A 117 6.05 3.00 6.45
C VAL A 117 6.98 4.18 6.18
N SER A 118 6.46 5.40 6.31
CA SER A 118 7.22 6.61 6.01
C SER A 118 8.44 6.77 6.92
N GLN A 119 9.61 7.02 6.31
CA GLN A 119 10.82 7.38 7.05
C GLN A 119 10.64 8.67 7.88
N LEU A 120 9.86 9.64 7.38
CA LEU A 120 9.59 10.88 8.09
C LEU A 120 8.74 10.65 9.35
N PHE A 121 7.80 9.70 9.30
CA PHE A 121 7.04 9.27 10.48
C PHE A 121 7.94 8.70 11.57
N ILE A 122 8.81 7.76 11.19
CA ILE A 122 9.81 7.17 12.10
C ILE A 122 10.71 8.26 12.70
N GLN A 123 11.15 9.23 11.89
CA GLN A 123 11.92 10.38 12.36
C GLN A 123 11.14 11.20 13.41
N ILE A 124 9.87 11.51 13.19
CA ILE A 124 9.09 12.32 14.13
C ILE A 124 8.86 11.57 15.45
N ILE A 125 8.50 10.29 15.40
CA ILE A 125 8.35 9.46 16.60
C ILE A 125 9.67 9.32 17.34
N ALA A 126 10.77 9.07 16.63
CA ALA A 126 12.11 9.00 17.22
C ALA A 126 12.47 10.29 17.96
N TYR A 127 12.11 11.45 17.41
CA TYR A 127 12.31 12.73 18.08
C TYR A 127 11.48 12.85 19.36
N ILE A 128 10.16 12.58 19.28
CA ILE A 128 9.25 12.68 20.44
C ILE A 128 9.72 11.75 21.57
N LEU A 129 9.93 10.47 21.25
CA LEU A 129 10.37 9.48 22.23
C LEU A 129 11.77 9.79 22.76
N GLY A 130 12.69 10.25 21.90
CA GLY A 130 14.04 10.66 22.31
C GLY A 130 14.04 11.80 23.33
N ARG A 131 13.18 12.81 23.13
CA ARG A 131 12.98 13.92 24.07
C ARG A 131 12.36 13.46 25.39
N VAL A 132 11.42 12.52 25.34
CA VAL A 132 10.85 11.91 26.56
C VAL A 132 11.91 11.13 27.35
N LEU A 133 12.71 10.30 26.67
CA LEU A 133 13.76 9.51 27.31
C LEU A 133 14.91 10.38 27.86
N GLU A 134 15.20 11.53 27.25
CA GLU A 134 16.13 12.53 27.80
C GLU A 134 15.69 13.01 29.19
N GLU A 135 14.39 13.18 29.42
CA GLU A 135 13.86 13.70 30.69
C GLU A 135 13.69 12.60 31.76
N ILE A 136 13.34 11.38 31.35
CA ILE A 136 12.99 10.28 32.27
C ILE A 136 14.22 9.48 32.72
N ILE A 137 15.21 9.28 31.84
CA ILE A 137 16.38 8.43 32.16
C ILE A 137 17.36 9.19 33.06
N PRO A 138 17.81 8.63 34.20
CA PRO A 138 18.84 9.26 35.02
C PRO A 138 20.19 9.34 34.31
N GLY A 139 20.94 10.42 34.50
CA GLY A 139 22.25 10.61 33.86
C GLY A 139 22.97 11.87 34.30
N PRO A 140 24.30 11.98 34.07
CA PRO A 140 25.09 13.15 34.44
C PRO A 140 24.63 14.42 33.73
N GLY A 141 24.07 14.29 32.52
CA GLY A 141 23.56 15.39 31.71
C GLY A 141 22.06 15.67 31.86
N ASN A 142 21.34 15.00 32.77
CA ASN A 142 19.90 15.22 32.95
C ASN A 142 19.66 16.61 33.59
N GLY A 143 18.71 17.37 33.02
CA GLY A 143 18.37 18.73 33.47
C GLY A 143 17.56 18.79 34.78
N ARG A 144 17.01 17.65 35.25
CA ARG A 144 16.27 17.55 36.52
C ARG A 144 17.21 17.08 37.63
N ASP A 145 17.40 17.90 38.66
CA ASP A 145 18.34 17.62 39.77
C ASP A 145 18.15 16.25 40.43
N ARG A 146 16.89 15.80 40.56
CA ARG A 146 16.54 14.49 41.16
C ARG A 146 17.02 13.28 40.35
N LEU A 147 17.23 13.43 39.05
CA LEU A 147 17.65 12.37 38.12
C LEU A 147 19.10 12.54 37.67
N LYS A 148 19.80 13.53 38.21
CA LYS A 148 21.21 13.77 37.92
C LYS A 148 22.08 12.77 38.66
N THR A 149 22.86 11.99 37.93
CA THR A 149 23.71 10.94 38.50
C THR A 149 25.19 11.32 38.46
N LYS A 150 26.02 10.53 39.14
CA LYS A 150 27.48 10.68 39.06
C LYS A 150 27.96 10.41 37.63
N ASP A 151 28.91 11.20 37.18
CA ASP A 151 29.47 11.11 35.84
C ASP A 151 30.39 9.88 35.68
N THR A 152 29.78 8.76 35.32
CA THR A 152 30.45 7.47 35.11
C THR A 152 30.21 6.97 33.69
N ARG A 153 31.02 6.03 33.21
CA ARG A 153 30.84 5.45 31.86
C ARG A 153 29.44 4.89 31.63
N PHE A 154 28.89 4.18 32.62
CA PHE A 154 27.53 3.64 32.56
C PHE A 154 26.49 4.75 32.41
N TRP A 155 26.53 5.76 33.29
CA TRP A 155 25.53 6.83 33.25
C TRP A 155 25.67 7.75 32.03
N ARG A 156 26.89 7.96 31.50
CA ARG A 156 27.10 8.62 30.19
C ARG A 156 26.50 7.84 29.04
N PHE A 157 26.54 6.51 29.07
CA PHE A 157 25.89 5.68 28.06
C PHE A 157 24.36 5.74 28.17
N MET A 158 23.82 5.69 29.40
CA MET A 158 22.37 5.74 29.65
C MET A 158 21.75 7.09 29.24
N ASN A 159 22.31 8.19 29.73
CA ASN A 159 21.87 9.53 29.39
C ASN A 159 23.06 10.52 29.45
N PRO A 160 23.73 10.77 28.31
CA PRO A 160 24.86 11.71 28.24
C PRO A 160 24.45 13.18 28.34
N GLY A 161 23.16 13.50 28.25
CA GLY A 161 22.64 14.86 28.12
C GLY A 161 21.48 14.94 27.13
N PRO A 162 21.21 16.15 26.58
CA PRO A 162 20.09 16.37 25.67
C PRO A 162 20.10 15.43 24.47
N PHE A 163 18.92 14.96 24.06
CA PHE A 163 18.76 14.14 22.86
C PHE A 163 19.25 14.92 21.64
N ASN A 164 20.32 14.41 21.03
CA ASN A 164 21.07 15.16 20.03
C ASN A 164 20.83 14.68 18.60
N LEU A 165 21.30 15.47 17.63
CA LEU A 165 21.13 15.21 16.20
C LEU A 165 21.69 13.84 15.77
N LYS A 166 22.86 13.43 16.26
CA LYS A 166 23.52 12.18 15.84
C LYS A 166 22.79 10.95 16.38
N GLU A 167 22.32 10.99 17.63
CA GLU A 167 21.43 9.95 18.16
C GLU A 167 20.18 9.82 17.28
N HIS A 168 19.56 10.95 16.94
CA HIS A 168 18.32 10.97 16.17
C HIS A 168 18.49 10.41 14.75
N VAL A 169 19.51 10.86 14.02
CA VAL A 169 19.79 10.36 12.66
C VAL A 169 20.11 8.86 12.70
N ALA A 170 20.89 8.41 13.68
CA ALA A 170 21.22 6.99 13.82
C ALA A 170 19.98 6.12 14.08
N VAL A 171 19.07 6.56 14.95
CA VAL A 171 17.77 5.88 15.17
C VAL A 171 16.96 5.80 13.88
N THR A 172 16.85 6.91 13.15
CA THR A 172 16.07 6.96 11.91
C THR A 172 16.65 6.04 10.83
N ILE A 173 17.98 6.00 10.65
CA ILE A 173 18.61 5.07 9.69
C ILE A 173 18.33 3.62 10.12
N PHE A 174 18.58 3.29 11.39
CA PHE A 174 18.34 1.93 11.91
C PHE A 174 16.92 1.47 11.59
N ALA A 175 15.93 2.27 11.98
CA ALA A 175 14.53 1.91 11.82
C ALA A 175 14.05 1.94 10.38
N ALA A 176 14.46 2.92 9.57
CA ALA A 176 14.06 3.02 8.17
C ALA A 176 14.62 1.88 7.31
N THR A 177 15.86 1.44 7.56
CA THR A 177 16.44 0.30 6.84
C THR A 177 15.68 -1.02 7.13
N ALA A 178 15.03 -1.12 8.30
CA ALA A 178 14.26 -2.30 8.68
C ALA A 178 12.80 -2.28 8.19
N ALA A 179 12.28 -1.12 7.78
CA ALA A 179 10.85 -0.92 7.58
C ALA A 179 10.29 -1.47 6.25
N ASP A 180 11.15 -1.68 5.25
CA ASP A 180 10.74 -2.21 3.94
C ASP A 180 10.71 -3.74 3.95
N SER A 181 9.73 -4.35 3.26
CA SER A 181 9.65 -5.81 3.09
C SER A 181 10.75 -6.31 2.13
N ALA A 182 11.55 -7.28 2.56
CA ALA A 182 12.64 -7.83 1.76
C ALA A 182 12.16 -8.62 0.54
N LEU A 183 12.79 -8.45 -0.64
CA LEU A 183 12.39 -9.16 -1.87
C LEU A 183 12.45 -10.69 -1.76
N ALA A 184 13.34 -11.23 -0.92
CA ALA A 184 13.40 -12.67 -0.64
C ALA A 184 12.06 -13.22 -0.10
N ILE A 185 11.26 -12.37 0.58
CA ILE A 185 9.93 -12.75 1.08
C ILE A 185 8.97 -13.04 -0.07
N SER A 186 9.02 -12.29 -1.17
CA SER A 186 8.20 -12.58 -2.35
C SER A 186 8.48 -13.95 -2.93
N ILE A 187 9.73 -14.41 -2.85
CA ILE A 187 10.16 -15.74 -3.29
C ILE A 187 9.62 -16.80 -2.34
N PHE A 188 9.89 -16.67 -1.04
CA PHE A 188 9.41 -17.65 -0.06
C PHE A 188 7.89 -17.74 -0.01
N ALA A 189 7.19 -16.61 -0.18
CA ALA A 189 5.74 -16.57 -0.25
C ALA A 189 5.23 -17.24 -1.52
N ALA A 190 5.88 -17.03 -2.68
CA ALA A 190 5.51 -17.69 -3.92
C ALA A 190 5.81 -19.20 -3.88
N ASP A 191 6.98 -19.59 -3.36
CA ASP A 191 7.37 -20.97 -3.10
C ASP A 191 6.33 -21.68 -2.23
N ASP A 192 5.89 -21.07 -1.13
CA ASP A 192 4.91 -21.66 -0.22
C ASP A 192 3.50 -21.70 -0.84
N LEU A 193 3.01 -20.59 -1.41
CA LEU A 193 1.64 -20.47 -1.91
C LEU A 193 1.40 -21.23 -3.22
N TYR A 194 2.33 -21.16 -4.18
CA TYR A 194 2.10 -21.68 -5.54
C TYR A 194 2.88 -22.96 -5.86
N TYR A 195 4.05 -23.16 -5.26
CA TYR A 195 4.90 -24.33 -5.53
C TYR A 195 4.88 -25.35 -4.38
N ASN A 196 4.23 -25.04 -3.25
CA ASN A 196 4.21 -25.86 -2.04
C ASN A 196 5.63 -26.25 -1.55
N ILE A 197 6.61 -25.37 -1.79
CA ILE A 197 8.00 -25.52 -1.36
C ILE A 197 8.18 -24.71 -0.07
N GLN A 198 8.59 -25.38 1.00
CA GLN A 198 8.85 -24.72 2.28
C GLN A 198 10.32 -24.93 2.68
N PRO A 199 11.20 -23.96 2.39
CA PRO A 199 12.58 -24.04 2.84
C PRO A 199 12.65 -24.03 4.37
N ASN A 200 13.61 -24.77 4.93
CA ASN A 200 13.89 -24.73 6.36
C ASN A 200 14.18 -23.28 6.80
N ALA A 201 13.73 -22.90 8.00
CA ALA A 201 13.96 -21.58 8.58
C ALA A 201 15.43 -21.12 8.51
N GLY A 202 16.40 -22.02 8.71
CA GLY A 202 17.82 -21.66 8.55
C GLY A 202 18.17 -21.19 7.14
N ILE A 203 17.69 -21.89 6.10
CA ILE A 203 17.89 -21.53 4.70
C ILE A 203 17.22 -20.19 4.40
N GLY A 204 15.98 -19.99 4.86
CA GLY A 204 15.26 -18.74 4.72
C GLY A 204 16.02 -17.56 5.33
N ILE A 205 16.47 -17.71 6.57
CA ILE A 205 17.22 -16.67 7.30
C ILE A 205 18.55 -16.34 6.62
N PHE A 206 19.38 -17.33 6.29
CA PHE A 206 20.68 -17.08 5.67
C PHE A 206 20.55 -16.53 4.24
N THR A 207 19.55 -16.98 3.48
CA THR A 207 19.24 -16.42 2.14
C THR A 207 18.87 -14.96 2.26
N LEU A 208 18.03 -14.62 3.24
CA LEU A 208 17.57 -13.26 3.46
C LEU A 208 18.74 -12.36 3.86
N ILE A 209 19.50 -12.71 4.91
CA ILE A 209 20.67 -11.93 5.35
C ILE A 209 21.67 -11.78 4.20
N GLY A 210 21.98 -12.87 3.49
CA GLY A 210 22.87 -12.85 2.33
C GLY A 210 22.39 -11.91 1.24
N SER A 211 21.11 -11.93 0.90
CA SER A 211 20.54 -11.05 -0.14
C SER A 211 20.48 -9.57 0.26
N GLN A 212 20.25 -9.27 1.56
CA GLN A 212 20.13 -7.89 2.04
C GLN A 212 21.50 -7.20 2.14
N LEU A 213 22.52 -7.93 2.58
CA LEU A 213 23.86 -7.36 2.81
C LEU A 213 24.78 -7.42 1.57
N MET A 214 24.43 -8.22 0.55
CA MET A 214 25.22 -8.32 -0.69
C MET A 214 25.44 -6.95 -1.34
N GLY A 215 24.36 -6.18 -1.51
CA GLY A 215 24.41 -4.86 -2.11
C GLY A 215 25.23 -3.86 -1.30
N TYR A 216 25.26 -4.00 0.03
CA TYR A 216 25.99 -3.08 0.90
C TYR A 216 27.50 -3.20 0.69
N GLY A 217 27.99 -4.41 0.46
CA GLY A 217 29.39 -4.62 0.10
C GLY A 217 29.77 -3.86 -1.18
N ILE A 218 28.98 -4.00 -2.25
CA ILE A 218 29.24 -3.38 -3.56
C ILE A 218 29.09 -1.86 -3.50
N GLY A 219 27.97 -1.37 -2.94
CA GLY A 219 27.71 0.06 -2.79
C GLY A 219 28.77 0.76 -1.94
N GLY A 220 29.25 0.09 -0.89
CA GLY A 220 30.33 0.58 -0.05
C GLY A 220 31.65 0.71 -0.80
N VAL A 221 32.00 -0.26 -1.65
CA VAL A 221 33.21 -0.19 -2.50
C VAL A 221 33.14 0.98 -3.48
N MET A 222 31.94 1.30 -3.97
CA MET A 222 31.70 2.33 -5.00
C MET A 222 31.34 3.71 -4.43
N ARG A 223 31.33 3.88 -3.10
CA ARG A 223 30.92 5.14 -2.43
C ARG A 223 31.73 6.36 -2.82
N SER A 224 32.98 6.19 -3.25
CA SER A 224 33.88 7.29 -3.60
C SER A 224 33.35 8.17 -4.75
N PHE A 225 32.60 7.58 -5.67
CA PHE A 225 31.99 8.30 -6.81
C PHE A 225 30.46 8.28 -6.77
N LEU A 226 29.85 7.50 -5.87
CA LEU A 226 28.39 7.42 -5.74
C LEU A 226 27.81 8.12 -4.52
N VAL A 227 28.64 8.61 -3.58
CA VAL A 227 28.20 9.32 -2.36
C VAL A 227 28.86 10.70 -2.27
N TYR A 228 30.18 10.72 -2.31
CA TYR A 228 30.97 11.91 -2.03
C TYR A 228 30.79 13.09 -2.99
N PRO A 229 30.54 12.88 -4.31
CA PRO A 229 30.47 14.02 -5.19
C PRO A 229 29.32 14.98 -4.90
N THR A 230 29.53 16.28 -5.14
CA THR A 230 28.51 17.32 -4.89
C THR A 230 27.30 17.21 -5.80
N TYR A 231 27.46 16.67 -7.02
CA TYR A 231 26.33 16.45 -7.94
C TYR A 231 25.43 15.27 -7.55
N ILE A 232 25.88 14.40 -6.65
CA ILE A 232 25.10 13.32 -6.08
C ILE A 232 24.27 13.92 -4.94
N VAL A 233 23.08 14.44 -5.28
CA VAL A 233 22.28 15.26 -4.37
C VAL A 233 21.26 14.44 -3.57
N PHE A 234 20.57 13.50 -4.21
CA PHE A 234 19.40 12.77 -3.68
C PHE A 234 18.26 13.70 -3.22
N PRO A 235 17.42 14.19 -4.15
CA PRO A 235 16.35 15.15 -3.82
C PRO A 235 15.38 14.68 -2.73
N ASN A 236 15.12 13.37 -2.69
CA ASN A 236 14.24 12.75 -1.71
C ASN A 236 14.79 12.78 -0.27
N LEU A 237 16.09 13.05 -0.06
CA LEU A 237 16.66 13.24 1.28
C LEU A 237 16.44 14.65 1.83
N LEU A 238 16.12 15.62 0.97
CA LEU A 238 16.03 17.02 1.37
C LEU A 238 14.96 17.26 2.45
N PRO A 239 13.73 16.72 2.36
CA PRO A 239 12.74 16.88 3.43
C PRO A 239 13.23 16.33 4.79
N THR A 240 13.84 15.15 4.80
CA THR A 240 14.35 14.48 6.00
C THR A 240 15.49 15.26 6.65
N VAL A 241 16.47 15.71 5.86
CA VAL A 241 17.60 16.52 6.33
C VAL A 241 17.13 17.87 6.86
N GLN A 242 16.19 18.51 6.17
CA GLN A 242 15.60 19.77 6.58
C GLN A 242 14.85 19.67 7.91
N LEU A 243 14.15 18.56 8.13
CA LEU A 243 13.46 18.29 9.38
C LEU A 243 14.45 18.08 10.54
N PHE A 244 15.55 17.34 10.32
CA PHE A 244 16.61 17.19 11.31
C PHE A 244 17.20 18.55 11.74
N ASP A 245 17.52 19.39 10.76
CA ASP A 245 18.03 20.74 11.00
C ASP A 245 17.03 21.57 11.81
N ALA A 246 15.76 21.59 11.41
CA ALA A 246 14.72 22.36 12.10
C ALA A 246 14.52 21.91 13.56
N LEU A 247 14.59 20.61 13.83
CA LEU A 247 14.34 20.06 15.18
C LEU A 247 15.55 20.22 16.12
N HIS A 248 16.78 20.21 15.60
CA HIS A 248 17.99 20.14 16.43
C HIS A 248 18.87 21.40 16.40
N ARG A 249 18.97 22.13 15.29
CA ARG A 249 19.88 23.27 15.13
C ARG A 249 19.20 24.61 15.44
N GLY A 250 19.99 25.62 15.84
CA GLY A 250 19.55 27.00 16.00
C GLY A 250 18.40 27.28 16.98
N LYS A 251 18.19 26.46 18.03
CA LYS A 251 17.08 26.60 19.02
C LYS A 251 17.00 27.97 19.72
N LYS A 252 18.11 28.73 19.76
CA LYS A 252 18.18 30.08 20.34
C LYS A 252 17.77 31.19 19.36
N ILE A 253 17.57 30.86 18.08
CA ILE A 253 17.36 31.81 16.99
C ILE A 253 15.86 31.91 16.66
N MET A 254 15.36 33.15 16.56
CA MET A 254 13.92 33.43 16.41
C MET A 254 13.33 32.83 15.14
N LEU A 255 14.10 32.80 14.05
CA LEU A 255 13.65 32.26 12.76
C LEU A 255 13.47 30.74 12.80
N GLN A 256 14.40 29.99 13.41
CA GLN A 256 14.25 28.55 13.59
C GLN A 256 13.03 28.18 14.43
N LYS A 257 12.71 28.96 15.46
CA LYS A 257 11.46 28.80 16.22
C LYS A 257 10.22 28.96 15.33
N LYS A 258 10.23 29.89 14.36
CA LYS A 258 9.14 30.04 13.38
C LYS A 258 9.02 28.83 12.45
N ARG A 259 10.15 28.26 12.01
CA ARG A 259 10.17 27.04 11.17
C ARG A 259 9.60 25.83 11.90
N VAL A 260 10.00 25.60 13.15
CA VAL A 260 9.45 24.51 13.98
C VAL A 260 7.96 24.70 14.23
N LYS A 261 7.51 25.93 14.53
CA LYS A 261 6.07 26.22 14.65
C LYS A 261 5.31 25.96 13.36
N PHE A 262 5.85 26.40 12.22
CA PHE A 262 5.27 26.14 10.90
C PHE A 262 5.12 24.64 10.65
N PHE A 263 6.18 23.86 10.89
CA PHE A 263 6.16 22.41 10.76
C PHE A 263 5.03 21.78 11.57
N TRP A 264 4.93 22.07 12.87
CA TRP A 264 3.90 21.48 13.72
C TRP A 264 2.48 21.93 13.35
N MET A 265 2.29 23.18 12.92
CA MET A 265 0.98 23.65 12.43
C MET A 265 0.53 22.88 11.19
N VAL A 266 1.42 22.69 10.21
CA VAL A 266 1.10 21.92 9.00
C VAL A 266 0.93 20.43 9.32
N PHE A 267 1.80 19.86 10.14
CA PHE A 267 1.73 18.46 10.55
C PHE A 267 0.40 18.12 11.22
N ILE A 268 -0.05 18.96 12.16
CA ILE A 268 -1.35 18.78 12.82
C ILE A 268 -2.49 19.08 11.82
N GLY A 269 -2.34 20.10 10.99
CA GLY A 269 -3.34 20.46 9.99
C GLY A 269 -3.62 19.33 8.99
N ILE A 270 -2.57 18.69 8.45
CA ILE A 270 -2.74 17.56 7.54
C ILE A 270 -3.26 16.32 8.26
N PHE A 271 -2.78 16.06 9.49
CA PHE A 271 -3.28 14.96 10.32
C PHE A 271 -4.79 15.02 10.49
N VAL A 272 -5.35 16.22 10.70
CA VAL A 272 -6.79 16.45 10.79
C VAL A 272 -7.46 16.42 9.42
N TRP A 273 -6.82 17.01 8.40
CA TRP A 273 -7.34 17.05 7.04
C TRP A 273 -7.59 15.66 6.46
N GLU A 274 -6.69 14.70 6.69
CA GLU A 274 -6.79 13.35 6.10
C GLU A 274 -8.10 12.63 6.49
N TRP A 275 -8.71 12.97 7.62
CA TRP A 275 -10.03 12.43 7.99
C TRP A 275 -11.13 12.84 7.00
N PHE A 276 -10.98 13.99 6.34
CA PHE A 276 -11.96 14.53 5.41
C PHE A 276 -12.05 13.75 4.09
N PRO A 277 -10.98 13.60 3.27
CA PRO A 277 -11.06 12.81 2.05
C PRO A 277 -11.31 11.33 2.33
N GLU A 278 -10.78 10.78 3.44
CA GLU A 278 -10.94 9.35 3.77
C GLU A 278 -12.35 8.98 4.24
N TYR A 279 -13.00 9.83 5.06
CA TYR A 279 -14.29 9.49 5.68
C TYR A 279 -15.47 10.34 5.22
N ILE A 280 -15.24 11.59 4.78
CA ILE A 280 -16.32 12.57 4.55
C ILE A 280 -16.58 12.80 3.05
N ALA A 281 -15.55 12.76 2.19
CA ALA A 281 -15.65 13.06 0.77
C ALA A 281 -15.86 11.89 -0.25
N PRO A 282 -16.24 10.64 0.11
CA PRO A 282 -16.61 9.66 -0.92
C PRO A 282 -17.88 10.03 -1.73
N ILE A 283 -18.56 11.13 -1.35
CA ILE A 283 -19.86 11.56 -1.84
C ILE A 283 -19.84 12.13 -3.28
N PHE A 284 -18.71 12.67 -3.76
CA PHE A 284 -18.71 13.35 -5.07
C PHE A 284 -18.90 12.39 -6.25
N CYS A 285 -18.39 11.16 -6.16
CA CYS A 285 -18.62 10.11 -7.15
C CYS A 285 -20.07 9.57 -7.14
N LEU A 286 -20.86 9.93 -6.12
CA LEU A 286 -22.26 9.54 -5.99
C LEU A 286 -23.22 10.53 -6.63
N ALA A 287 -22.74 11.68 -7.12
CA ALA A 287 -23.58 12.74 -7.69
C ALA A 287 -24.24 12.36 -9.04
N ASN A 288 -23.68 11.39 -9.77
CA ASN A 288 -24.28 10.85 -11.00
C ASN A 288 -23.79 9.41 -11.23
N ARG A 289 -24.42 8.44 -10.57
CA ARG A 289 -24.02 7.02 -10.58
C ARG A 289 -24.29 6.31 -11.90
N ASP A 290 -25.23 6.82 -12.69
CA ASP A 290 -25.70 6.17 -13.92
C ASP A 290 -24.80 6.46 -15.13
N SER A 291 -23.88 7.41 -15.00
CA SER A 291 -22.92 7.73 -16.04
C SER A 291 -21.61 6.99 -15.81
N ALA A 292 -21.30 6.02 -16.67
CA ALA A 292 -19.99 5.36 -16.70
C ALA A 292 -18.83 6.36 -16.85
N TRP A 293 -19.07 7.54 -17.45
CA TRP A 293 -18.06 8.61 -17.54
C TRP A 293 -17.84 9.35 -16.22
N PHE A 294 -18.80 9.30 -15.31
CA PHE A 294 -18.76 9.95 -14.00
C PHE A 294 -18.31 8.99 -12.89
N THR A 295 -18.53 7.68 -13.06
CA THR A 295 -18.12 6.64 -12.10
C THR A 295 -16.77 5.99 -12.38
N ARG A 296 -16.28 5.98 -13.64
CA ARG A 296 -14.95 5.45 -13.98
C ARG A 296 -13.83 6.27 -13.34
N GLY A 297 -13.07 5.63 -12.46
CA GLY A 297 -11.99 6.25 -11.69
C GLY A 297 -12.29 6.40 -10.20
N ALA A 298 -13.51 6.03 -9.75
CA ALA A 298 -13.85 5.89 -8.34
C ALA A 298 -13.29 4.60 -7.72
N ALA A 299 -13.10 3.53 -8.52
CA ALA A 299 -12.40 2.31 -8.12
C ALA A 299 -11.05 2.14 -8.84
N GLY A 300 -10.15 1.37 -8.22
CA GLY A 300 -8.81 1.09 -8.76
C GLY A 300 -8.87 0.34 -10.09
N ASN A 301 -7.95 0.63 -11.01
CA ASN A 301 -7.86 0.00 -12.35
C ASN A 301 -9.01 0.32 -13.34
N GLU A 302 -9.92 1.26 -13.04
CA GLU A 302 -11.05 1.58 -13.95
C GLU A 302 -10.85 2.86 -14.77
N GLY A 303 -9.88 3.71 -14.41
CA GLY A 303 -9.67 5.00 -15.04
C GLY A 303 -8.20 5.42 -15.10
N LEU A 304 -7.89 6.25 -16.10
CA LEU A 304 -6.55 6.84 -16.27
C LEU A 304 -6.33 8.09 -15.40
N GLY A 305 -7.37 8.62 -14.75
CA GLY A 305 -7.27 9.78 -13.84
C GLY A 305 -6.97 11.12 -14.53
N ALA A 306 -7.23 11.24 -15.84
CA ALA A 306 -6.99 12.48 -16.58
C ALA A 306 -7.81 13.63 -15.99
N PHE A 307 -7.13 14.71 -15.57
CA PHE A 307 -7.72 15.89 -14.91
C PHE A 307 -8.48 15.62 -13.61
N ALA A 308 -8.36 14.42 -13.02
CA ALA A 308 -8.95 14.12 -11.73
C ALA A 308 -8.29 14.93 -10.62
N LEU A 309 -9.10 15.43 -9.67
CA LEU A 309 -8.61 16.10 -8.48
C LEU A 309 -8.65 15.10 -7.32
N CYS A 310 -7.48 14.77 -6.79
CA CYS A 310 -7.32 14.04 -5.54
C CYS A 310 -7.04 15.01 -4.39
N LEU A 311 -7.76 14.85 -3.28
CA LEU A 311 -7.59 15.64 -2.04
C LEU A 311 -6.88 14.85 -0.93
N ASP A 312 -6.61 13.58 -1.16
CA ASP A 312 -5.93 12.68 -0.24
C ASP A 312 -4.41 12.78 -0.44
N TRP A 313 -3.71 13.21 0.62
CA TRP A 313 -2.26 13.41 0.55
C TRP A 313 -1.49 12.07 0.46
N ASN A 314 -2.11 10.94 0.75
CA ASN A 314 -1.52 9.62 0.50
C ASN A 314 -1.15 9.43 -0.97
N TYR A 315 -2.05 9.84 -1.86
CA TYR A 315 -1.88 9.66 -3.30
C TYR A 315 -1.20 10.86 -3.95
N VAL A 316 -1.35 12.07 -3.38
CA VAL A 316 -0.78 13.31 -3.91
C VAL A 316 0.65 13.55 -3.42
N GLY A 317 0.94 13.19 -2.18
CA GLY A 317 2.25 13.28 -1.57
C GLY A 317 3.24 12.28 -2.16
N SER A 318 4.42 12.16 -1.55
CA SER A 318 5.38 11.17 -2.01
C SER A 318 4.94 9.73 -1.69
N GLY A 319 3.98 9.53 -0.77
CA GLY A 319 3.58 8.21 -0.27
C GLY A 319 4.74 7.42 0.37
N GLY A 320 5.82 8.11 0.76
CA GLY A 320 7.10 7.49 1.17
C GLY A 320 8.03 7.09 0.01
N GLY A 321 7.62 7.31 -1.24
CA GLY A 321 8.37 7.03 -2.45
C GLY A 321 9.48 8.04 -2.77
N SER A 322 10.23 7.78 -3.85
CA SER A 322 11.38 8.60 -4.25
C SER A 322 11.03 9.88 -5.01
N LEU A 323 9.76 10.07 -5.39
CA LEU A 323 9.27 11.21 -6.14
C LEU A 323 8.18 11.92 -5.33
N GLY A 324 8.30 13.23 -5.16
CA GLY A 324 7.26 14.06 -4.56
C GLY A 324 7.23 15.43 -5.20
N ALA A 325 6.02 16.00 -5.34
CA ALA A 325 5.80 17.27 -6.03
C ALA A 325 6.67 18.41 -5.47
N LEU A 326 6.93 18.38 -4.17
CA LEU A 326 7.61 19.44 -3.43
C LEU A 326 9.14 19.32 -3.43
N PHE A 327 9.75 18.20 -3.77
CA PHE A 327 11.21 18.06 -3.74
C PHE A 327 11.84 17.54 -5.02
N THR A 328 11.07 16.92 -5.91
CA THR A 328 11.58 16.42 -7.19
C THR A 328 11.90 17.57 -8.15
N PRO A 329 13.01 17.54 -8.90
CA PRO A 329 13.29 18.49 -9.99
C PRO A 329 12.12 18.77 -10.93
N LEU A 330 11.90 20.03 -11.31
CA LEU A 330 10.89 20.39 -12.31
C LEU A 330 11.09 19.64 -13.64
N SER A 331 12.32 19.52 -14.13
CA SER A 331 12.65 18.80 -15.37
C SER A 331 12.21 17.33 -15.35
N THR A 332 12.42 16.66 -14.22
CA THR A 332 12.02 15.27 -14.00
C THR A 332 10.50 15.15 -13.95
N GLN A 333 9.85 16.07 -13.24
CA GLN A 333 8.38 16.11 -13.14
C GLN A 333 7.73 16.40 -14.49
N LEU A 334 8.22 17.38 -15.25
CA LEU A 334 7.70 17.66 -16.60
C LEU A 334 7.90 16.47 -17.55
N SER A 335 9.04 15.77 -17.46
CA SER A 335 9.27 14.55 -18.24
C SER A 335 8.31 13.43 -17.84
N LEU A 336 8.05 13.29 -16.53
CA LEU A 336 7.08 12.34 -15.98
C LEU A 336 5.69 12.61 -16.55
N TYR A 337 5.13 13.80 -16.35
CA TYR A 337 3.76 14.11 -16.79
C TYR A 337 3.60 14.15 -18.30
N THR A 338 4.62 14.57 -19.04
CA THR A 338 4.61 14.47 -20.52
C THR A 338 4.52 13.00 -20.95
N GLY A 339 5.32 12.13 -20.35
CA GLY A 339 5.27 10.70 -20.67
C GLY A 339 3.98 10.03 -20.17
N THR A 340 3.39 10.50 -19.06
CA THR A 340 2.08 10.05 -18.61
C THR A 340 0.97 10.46 -19.58
N ALA A 341 1.03 11.66 -20.17
CA ALA A 341 0.10 12.05 -21.23
C ALA A 341 0.24 11.16 -22.48
N ILE A 342 1.48 10.82 -22.86
CA ILE A 342 1.75 9.87 -23.95
C ILE A 342 1.21 8.47 -23.60
N CYS A 343 1.37 8.01 -22.36
CA CYS A 343 0.82 6.74 -21.86
C CYS A 343 -0.69 6.69 -22.03
N MET A 344 -1.43 7.73 -21.63
CA MET A 344 -2.88 7.79 -21.78
C MET A 344 -3.30 7.62 -23.24
N ILE A 345 -2.63 8.34 -24.15
CA ILE A 345 -2.90 8.25 -25.60
C ILE A 345 -2.56 6.84 -26.11
N ALA A 346 -1.41 6.29 -25.74
CA ALA A 346 -0.93 4.99 -26.20
C ALA A 346 -1.85 3.84 -25.73
N PHE A 347 -2.35 3.89 -24.50
CA PHE A 347 -3.28 2.89 -23.96
C PHE A 347 -4.60 2.89 -24.72
N CYS A 348 -5.21 4.08 -24.87
CA CYS A 348 -6.45 4.23 -25.63
C CYS A 348 -6.27 3.79 -27.09
N ALA A 349 -5.17 4.19 -27.73
CA ALA A 349 -4.89 3.83 -29.11
C ALA A 349 -4.68 2.31 -29.29
N CYS A 350 -3.89 1.67 -28.43
CA CYS A 350 -3.65 0.22 -28.53
C CYS A 350 -4.93 -0.59 -28.25
N TYR A 351 -5.76 -0.16 -27.30
CA TYR A 351 -7.04 -0.81 -27.04
C TYR A 351 -8.04 -0.61 -28.20
N ALA A 352 -8.15 0.61 -28.74
CA ALA A 352 -9.04 0.92 -29.86
C ALA A 352 -8.64 0.18 -31.15
N MET A 353 -7.33 0.04 -31.42
CA MET A 353 -6.81 -0.70 -32.57
C MET A 353 -6.73 -2.22 -32.32
N ASN A 354 -7.21 -2.71 -31.18
CA ASN A 354 -7.17 -4.11 -30.76
C ASN A 354 -5.76 -4.75 -30.85
N VAL A 355 -4.73 -3.98 -30.53
CA VAL A 355 -3.33 -4.46 -30.58
C VAL A 355 -3.13 -5.55 -29.54
N TRP A 356 -2.60 -6.70 -29.95
CA TRP A 356 -2.44 -7.92 -29.14
C TRP A 356 -3.76 -8.51 -28.61
N ASN A 357 -4.86 -8.35 -29.35
CA ASN A 357 -6.21 -8.78 -28.94
C ASN A 357 -6.66 -8.12 -27.62
N GLY A 358 -6.22 -6.87 -27.38
CA GLY A 358 -6.45 -6.14 -26.15
C GLY A 358 -7.90 -6.04 -25.70
N GLN A 359 -8.86 -6.05 -26.64
CA GLN A 359 -10.29 -5.95 -26.35
C GLN A 359 -10.88 -7.21 -25.70
N ASN A 360 -10.15 -8.34 -25.72
CA ASN A 360 -10.55 -9.57 -25.04
C ASN A 360 -10.22 -9.55 -23.54
N PHE A 361 -9.48 -8.54 -23.07
CA PHE A 361 -8.97 -8.47 -21.70
C PHE A 361 -9.43 -7.17 -21.02
N PRO A 362 -9.42 -7.10 -19.68
CA PRO A 362 -9.66 -5.85 -18.97
C PRO A 362 -8.68 -4.75 -19.42
N PHE A 363 -9.18 -3.51 -19.50
CA PHE A 363 -8.40 -2.36 -20.00
C PHE A 363 -7.08 -2.18 -19.25
N LEU A 364 -7.09 -2.35 -17.92
CA LEU A 364 -5.91 -2.35 -17.05
C LEU A 364 -5.85 -3.69 -16.29
N SER A 365 -4.75 -4.43 -16.42
CA SER A 365 -4.56 -5.69 -15.69
C SER A 365 -3.10 -6.13 -15.67
N GLN A 366 -2.68 -6.82 -14.61
CA GLN A 366 -1.32 -7.37 -14.45
C GLN A 366 -1.25 -8.90 -14.50
N VAL A 367 -2.38 -9.59 -14.65
CA VAL A 367 -2.43 -11.07 -14.66
C VAL A 367 -2.30 -11.65 -16.06
N LEU A 368 -2.11 -12.97 -16.12
CA LEU A 368 -2.06 -13.75 -17.37
C LEU A 368 -3.47 -14.26 -17.72
N PHE A 369 -3.81 -14.23 -19.00
CA PHE A 369 -5.11 -14.66 -19.52
C PHE A 369 -5.00 -15.75 -20.60
N TYR A 370 -6.02 -16.58 -20.70
CA TYR A 370 -6.33 -17.31 -21.93
C TYR A 370 -6.92 -16.33 -22.96
N GLU A 371 -6.90 -16.69 -24.24
CA GLU A 371 -7.39 -15.80 -25.32
C GLU A 371 -8.86 -15.38 -25.16
N ASN A 372 -9.67 -16.20 -24.49
CA ASN A 372 -11.08 -15.94 -24.17
C ASN A 372 -11.28 -14.96 -23.00
N GLY A 373 -10.21 -14.36 -22.45
CA GLY A 373 -10.28 -13.41 -21.34
C GLY A 373 -10.35 -14.04 -19.94
N THR A 374 -10.40 -15.38 -19.83
CA THR A 374 -10.37 -16.06 -18.52
C THR A 374 -8.96 -16.17 -17.96
N ARG A 375 -8.82 -16.27 -16.63
CA ARG A 375 -7.52 -16.30 -15.95
C ARG A 375 -6.72 -17.55 -16.32
N TYR A 376 -5.44 -17.34 -16.68
CA TYR A 376 -4.54 -18.42 -17.09
C TYR A 376 -4.10 -19.28 -15.89
N ASN A 377 -4.22 -20.61 -16.02
CA ASN A 377 -3.74 -21.54 -15.00
C ASN A 377 -2.23 -21.79 -15.17
N GLN A 378 -1.43 -21.11 -14.33
CA GLN A 378 0.03 -21.11 -14.42
C GLN A 378 0.66 -22.49 -14.14
N LEU A 379 0.04 -23.30 -13.27
CA LEU A 379 0.58 -24.63 -12.92
C LEU A 379 0.29 -25.68 -14.01
N ALA A 380 -0.68 -25.43 -14.88
CA ALA A 380 -1.08 -26.38 -15.91
C ALA A 380 0.01 -26.63 -16.97
N ILE A 381 1.00 -25.74 -17.09
CA ILE A 381 2.10 -25.84 -18.05
C ILE A 381 3.41 -26.35 -17.43
N LEU A 382 3.43 -26.63 -16.13
CA LEU A 382 4.64 -27.05 -15.43
C LEU A 382 4.64 -28.57 -15.18
N ASP A 383 5.82 -29.18 -15.11
CA ASP A 383 6.03 -30.56 -14.70
C ASP A 383 6.02 -30.71 -13.17
N GLU A 384 6.29 -31.93 -12.68
CA GLU A 384 6.35 -32.24 -11.24
C GLU A 384 7.51 -31.54 -10.50
N ASN A 385 8.52 -31.06 -11.24
CA ASN A 385 9.64 -30.29 -10.72
C ASN A 385 9.45 -28.78 -10.92
N PHE A 386 8.24 -28.34 -11.28
CA PHE A 386 7.89 -26.95 -11.58
C PHE A 386 8.69 -26.32 -12.74
N MET A 387 9.23 -27.15 -13.64
CA MET A 387 9.84 -26.73 -14.89
C MET A 387 8.81 -26.69 -16.02
N LEU A 388 9.04 -25.88 -17.05
CA LEU A 388 8.15 -25.83 -18.21
C LEU A 388 8.09 -27.19 -18.91
N ASP A 389 6.88 -27.73 -19.07
CA ASP A 389 6.61 -28.94 -19.85
C ASP A 389 6.09 -28.54 -21.24
N PRO A 390 6.86 -28.78 -22.33
CA PRO A 390 6.44 -28.44 -23.68
C PRO A 390 5.18 -29.17 -24.16
N ALA A 391 4.94 -30.39 -23.68
CA ALA A 391 3.77 -31.17 -24.06
C ALA A 391 2.50 -30.61 -23.43
N LYS A 392 2.56 -30.26 -22.13
CA LYS A 392 1.45 -29.58 -21.46
C LYS A 392 1.19 -28.19 -22.06
N LEU A 393 2.25 -27.43 -22.34
CA LEU A 393 2.12 -26.13 -22.98
C LEU A 393 1.44 -26.22 -24.35
N ALA A 394 1.71 -27.26 -25.14
CA ALA A 394 1.07 -27.45 -26.44
C ALA A 394 -0.45 -27.65 -26.34
N VAL A 395 -0.93 -28.24 -25.23
CA VAL A 395 -2.37 -28.44 -24.97
C VAL A 395 -3.02 -27.16 -24.42
N VAL A 396 -2.36 -26.49 -23.46
CA VAL A 396 -2.90 -25.33 -22.76
C VAL A 396 -2.80 -24.04 -23.60
N GLY A 397 -1.77 -23.91 -24.42
CA GLY A 397 -1.48 -22.72 -25.24
C GLY A 397 -0.73 -21.60 -24.50
N LEU A 398 -0.26 -20.60 -25.24
CA LEU A 398 0.51 -19.47 -24.68
C LEU A 398 -0.40 -18.40 -24.05
N PRO A 399 -0.05 -17.87 -22.87
CA PRO A 399 -0.85 -16.87 -22.18
C PRO A 399 -0.79 -15.50 -22.86
N TRP A 400 -1.79 -14.68 -22.56
CA TRP A 400 -1.96 -13.32 -23.05
C TRP A 400 -1.85 -12.29 -21.92
N PHE A 401 -1.40 -11.09 -22.28
CA PHE A 401 -1.42 -9.90 -21.45
C PHE A 401 -2.43 -8.89 -22.00
N ALA A 402 -3.04 -8.09 -21.12
CA ALA A 402 -3.70 -6.86 -21.51
C ALA A 402 -2.70 -5.91 -22.22
N SER A 403 -3.16 -5.17 -23.21
CA SER A 403 -2.27 -4.29 -24.02
C SER A 403 -1.57 -3.23 -23.18
N SER A 404 -2.25 -2.70 -22.15
CA SER A 404 -1.69 -1.77 -21.17
C SER A 404 -0.46 -2.37 -20.45
N GLN A 405 -0.51 -3.66 -20.12
CA GLN A 405 0.61 -4.36 -19.46
C GLN A 405 1.76 -4.66 -20.41
N VAL A 406 1.48 -4.93 -21.68
CA VAL A 406 2.53 -5.05 -22.71
C VAL A 406 3.24 -3.71 -22.89
N LEU A 407 2.49 -2.60 -23.00
CA LEU A 407 3.05 -1.25 -23.05
C LEU A 407 3.85 -0.91 -21.80
N ALA A 408 3.41 -1.34 -20.62
CA ALA A 408 4.18 -1.15 -19.40
C ALA A 408 5.52 -1.89 -19.43
N LYS A 409 5.52 -3.15 -19.87
CA LYS A 409 6.76 -3.91 -20.07
C LYS A 409 7.67 -3.25 -21.12
N ILE A 410 7.11 -2.70 -22.21
CA ILE A 410 7.87 -1.92 -23.21
C ILE A 410 8.49 -0.67 -22.57
N GLY A 411 7.70 0.14 -21.85
CA GLY A 411 8.16 1.37 -21.19
C GLY A 411 9.30 1.13 -20.19
N HIS A 412 9.16 0.10 -19.34
CA HIS A 412 10.21 -0.31 -18.40
C HIS A 412 11.50 -0.70 -19.12
N ASN A 413 11.40 -1.45 -20.23
CA ASN A 413 12.56 -1.88 -21.02
C ASN A 413 13.21 -0.71 -21.78
N LEU A 414 12.41 0.19 -22.37
CA LEU A 414 12.90 1.45 -22.96
C LEU A 414 13.68 2.28 -21.94
N ALA A 415 13.16 2.39 -20.71
CA ALA A 415 13.78 3.17 -19.64
C ALA A 415 15.17 2.65 -19.26
N ILE A 416 15.38 1.34 -19.27
CA ILE A 416 16.69 0.71 -18.99
C ILE A 416 17.72 1.14 -20.05
N GLY A 417 17.39 0.99 -21.34
CA GLY A 417 18.25 1.45 -22.43
C GLY A 417 18.49 2.96 -22.39
N ALA A 418 17.42 3.73 -22.18
CA ALA A 418 17.49 5.17 -22.08
C ALA A 418 18.35 5.61 -20.89
N THR A 419 18.36 4.89 -19.76
CA THR A 419 19.21 5.17 -18.59
C THR A 419 20.69 5.12 -18.96
N ILE A 420 21.14 4.05 -19.61
CA ILE A 420 22.54 3.89 -20.01
C ILE A 420 22.96 5.04 -20.93
N MET A 421 22.20 5.27 -22.01
CA MET A 421 22.57 6.29 -22.99
C MET A 421 22.44 7.70 -22.41
N HIS A 422 21.41 7.99 -21.62
CA HIS A 422 21.21 9.29 -20.98
C HIS A 422 22.38 9.64 -20.07
N VAL A 423 22.84 8.70 -19.24
CA VAL A 423 24.05 8.89 -18.44
C VAL A 423 25.27 9.09 -19.31
N ALA A 424 25.46 8.28 -20.36
CA ALA A 424 26.63 8.39 -21.24
C ALA A 424 26.74 9.76 -21.92
N VAL A 425 25.64 10.29 -22.46
CA VAL A 425 25.66 11.55 -23.24
C VAL A 425 25.58 12.80 -22.37
N TRP A 426 24.86 12.77 -21.25
CA TRP A 426 24.64 13.95 -20.40
C TRP A 426 25.56 14.01 -19.19
N TYR A 427 25.88 12.88 -18.57
CA TYR A 427 26.64 12.84 -17.30
C TYR A 427 28.03 12.19 -17.45
N GLY A 428 28.32 11.55 -18.58
CA GLY A 428 29.53 10.74 -18.76
C GLY A 428 30.83 11.52 -18.58
N LYS A 429 30.90 12.76 -19.08
CA LYS A 429 32.08 13.64 -18.91
C LYS A 429 32.30 14.01 -17.45
N ASP A 430 31.23 14.41 -16.76
CA ASP A 430 31.28 14.84 -15.36
C ASP A 430 31.73 13.70 -14.44
N ILE A 431 31.20 12.49 -14.68
CA ILE A 431 31.61 11.27 -13.95
C ILE A 431 33.11 11.02 -14.13
N ILE A 432 33.61 11.08 -15.37
CA ILE A 432 35.03 10.85 -15.67
C ILE A 432 35.90 11.90 -14.97
N ASP A 433 35.50 13.16 -14.99
CA ASP A 433 36.27 14.25 -14.39
C ASP A 433 36.30 14.14 -12.86
N VAL A 434 35.20 13.73 -12.24
CA VAL A 434 35.13 13.47 -10.80
C VAL A 434 36.00 12.28 -10.39
N ILE A 435 36.02 11.21 -11.19
CA ILE A 435 36.92 10.07 -10.96
C ILE A 435 38.39 10.52 -11.01
N LYS A 436 38.75 11.37 -11.99
CA LYS A 436 40.12 11.92 -12.09
C LYS A 436 40.49 12.75 -10.87
N LYS A 437 39.61 13.67 -10.44
CA LYS A 437 39.83 14.53 -9.26
C LYS A 437 39.92 13.73 -7.97
N PHE A 438 39.07 12.72 -7.80
CA PHE A 438 39.13 11.83 -6.65
C PHE A 438 40.45 11.07 -6.59
N ARG A 439 40.93 10.54 -7.72
CA ARG A 439 42.25 9.89 -7.81
C ARG A 439 43.40 10.85 -7.52
N ALA A 440 43.23 12.14 -7.81
CA ALA A 440 44.18 13.19 -7.48
C ALA A 440 44.13 13.64 -6.01
N GLY A 441 43.18 13.13 -5.19
CA GLY A 441 43.02 13.49 -3.79
C GLY A 441 42.39 14.87 -3.55
N GLU A 442 41.82 15.49 -4.59
CA GLU A 442 41.17 16.79 -4.49
C GLU A 442 39.85 16.69 -3.72
N ASN A 443 39.61 17.63 -2.81
CA ASN A 443 38.39 17.68 -2.01
C ASN A 443 37.46 18.76 -2.56
N TYR A 444 36.40 18.34 -3.23
CA TYR A 444 35.49 19.22 -3.98
C TYR A 444 34.10 19.33 -3.35
N ASP A 445 33.80 18.56 -2.30
CA ASP A 445 32.52 18.61 -1.59
C ASP A 445 32.65 19.24 -0.18
N PRO A 446 31.91 20.32 0.11
CA PRO A 446 31.95 20.99 1.42
C PRO A 446 31.53 20.12 2.61
N HIS A 447 30.59 19.18 2.41
CA HIS A 447 30.16 18.28 3.49
C HIS A 447 31.21 17.21 3.77
N LEU A 448 31.82 16.65 2.72
CA LEU A 448 32.93 15.70 2.87
C LEU A 448 34.12 16.33 3.60
N ALA A 449 34.42 17.60 3.33
CA ALA A 449 35.47 18.33 4.05
C ALA A 449 35.23 18.37 5.56
N LYS A 450 33.97 18.55 6.00
CA LYS A 450 33.60 18.52 7.42
C LYS A 450 33.66 17.10 8.00
N MET A 451 33.33 16.09 7.20
CA MET A 451 33.34 14.69 7.64
C MET A 451 34.73 14.12 7.94
N LYS A 452 35.83 14.78 7.50
CA LYS A 452 37.22 14.31 7.72
C LYS A 452 37.62 14.17 9.19
N VAL A 453 36.89 14.80 10.11
CA VAL A 453 37.12 14.66 11.56
C VAL A 453 36.77 13.25 12.06
N TYR A 454 35.86 12.55 11.38
CA TYR A 454 35.43 11.21 11.76
C TYR A 454 36.28 10.12 11.11
N ALA A 455 36.51 9.05 11.87
CA ALA A 455 37.14 7.86 11.31
C ALA A 455 36.22 7.22 10.26
N GLU A 456 36.71 7.15 9.03
CA GLU A 456 36.02 6.51 7.91
C GLU A 456 35.92 4.98 8.09
N VAL A 457 34.98 4.36 7.37
CA VAL A 457 34.86 2.89 7.29
C VAL A 457 35.94 2.35 6.36
N PRO A 458 36.84 1.47 6.84
CA PRO A 458 37.84 0.85 5.98
C PRO A 458 37.20 0.06 4.83
N MET A 459 37.81 0.07 3.65
CA MET A 459 37.27 -0.64 2.48
C MET A 459 37.07 -2.14 2.74
N TRP A 460 37.94 -2.74 3.54
CA TRP A 460 37.86 -4.17 3.85
C TRP A 460 36.60 -4.56 4.64
N TRP A 461 35.93 -3.63 5.36
CA TRP A 461 34.66 -3.93 6.04
C TRP A 461 33.58 -4.29 5.01
N TYR A 462 33.49 -3.51 3.93
CA TYR A 462 32.55 -3.75 2.84
C TYR A 462 32.91 -5.01 2.03
N ILE A 463 34.20 -5.24 1.80
CA ILE A 463 34.67 -6.47 1.14
C ILE A 463 34.34 -7.71 2.00
N ALA A 464 34.58 -7.66 3.31
CA ALA A 464 34.26 -8.74 4.23
C ALA A 464 32.75 -9.01 4.26
N MET A 465 31.93 -7.96 4.32
CA MET A 465 30.47 -8.06 4.23
C MET A 465 30.02 -8.70 2.91
N PHE A 466 30.60 -8.28 1.79
CA PHE A 466 30.32 -8.89 0.48
C PHE A 466 30.67 -10.38 0.47
N VAL A 467 31.88 -10.75 0.91
CA VAL A 467 32.35 -12.15 0.91
C VAL A 467 31.49 -13.03 1.82
N ALA A 468 31.11 -12.53 3.01
CA ALA A 468 30.21 -13.24 3.92
C ALA A 468 28.83 -13.44 3.28
N SER A 469 28.26 -12.38 2.69
CA SER A 469 26.95 -12.42 2.03
C SER A 469 26.94 -13.35 0.82
N PHE A 470 28.01 -13.31 0.02
CA PHE A 470 28.24 -14.20 -1.11
C PHE A 470 28.34 -15.65 -0.68
N SER A 471 29.06 -15.94 0.42
CA SER A 471 29.21 -17.29 0.94
C SER A 471 27.86 -17.85 1.43
N MET A 472 27.06 -17.02 2.12
CA MET A 472 25.70 -17.39 2.52
C MET A 472 24.81 -17.67 1.30
N ALA A 473 24.79 -16.76 0.32
CA ALA A 473 24.04 -16.93 -0.92
C ALA A 473 24.43 -18.21 -1.67
N MET A 474 25.74 -18.47 -1.82
CA MET A 474 26.25 -19.66 -2.48
C MET A 474 25.82 -20.95 -1.75
N ALA A 475 25.84 -20.96 -0.42
CA ALA A 475 25.39 -22.11 0.36
C ALA A 475 23.87 -22.32 0.22
N THR A 476 23.07 -21.25 0.25
CA THR A 476 21.61 -21.36 0.28
C THR A 476 20.97 -21.62 -1.08
N ILE A 477 21.60 -21.22 -2.20
CA ILE A 477 21.06 -21.57 -3.54
C ILE A 477 21.05 -23.09 -3.77
N TYR A 478 22.02 -23.82 -3.20
CA TYR A 478 22.11 -25.29 -3.30
C TYR A 478 21.28 -25.99 -2.22
N THR A 479 21.43 -25.58 -0.96
CA THR A 479 20.70 -26.24 0.14
C THR A 479 19.20 -25.94 0.09
N GLY A 480 18.79 -24.80 -0.47
CA GLY A 480 17.40 -24.42 -0.69
C GLY A 480 16.76 -24.94 -1.98
N GLY A 481 17.50 -25.66 -2.84
CA GLY A 481 16.95 -26.23 -4.07
C GLY A 481 16.48 -25.21 -5.09
N SER A 482 17.08 -24.02 -5.13
CA SER A 482 16.61 -22.86 -5.93
C SER A 482 16.56 -23.06 -7.45
N GLY A 483 17.16 -24.13 -7.98
CA GLY A 483 17.40 -24.33 -9.41
C GLY A 483 18.46 -23.39 -10.02
N LEU A 484 19.01 -22.44 -9.26
CA LEU A 484 20.03 -21.51 -9.74
C LEU A 484 21.44 -22.13 -9.66
N PRO A 485 22.19 -22.23 -10.77
CA PRO A 485 23.57 -22.70 -10.74
C PRO A 485 24.52 -21.65 -10.13
N TRP A 486 25.64 -22.08 -9.51
CA TRP A 486 26.63 -21.20 -8.87
C TRP A 486 27.10 -20.04 -9.76
N TRP A 487 27.27 -20.28 -11.05
CA TRP A 487 27.72 -19.25 -12.00
C TRP A 487 26.61 -18.22 -12.26
N GLY A 488 25.33 -18.62 -12.18
CA GLY A 488 24.18 -17.73 -12.35
C GLY A 488 24.14 -16.67 -11.26
N LEU A 489 24.45 -17.02 -10.02
CA LEU A 489 24.63 -16.07 -8.92
C LEU A 489 25.70 -15.02 -9.25
N ILE A 490 26.87 -15.45 -9.73
CA ILE A 490 27.98 -14.56 -10.08
C ILE A 490 27.57 -13.62 -11.23
N VAL A 491 26.94 -14.14 -12.28
CA VAL A 491 26.47 -13.32 -13.40
C VAL A 491 25.45 -12.29 -12.95
N GLY A 492 24.49 -12.67 -12.09
CA GLY A 492 23.53 -11.73 -11.50
C GLY A 492 24.22 -10.58 -10.76
N ILE A 493 25.19 -10.91 -9.90
CA ILE A 493 25.98 -9.90 -9.17
C ILE A 493 26.77 -8.99 -10.12
N ILE A 494 27.36 -9.54 -11.20
CA ILE A 494 28.06 -8.73 -12.21
C ILE A 494 27.11 -7.74 -12.87
N ILE A 495 25.91 -8.18 -13.28
CA ILE A 495 24.88 -7.31 -13.86
C ILE A 495 24.55 -6.19 -12.88
N SER A 496 24.28 -6.52 -11.61
CA SER A 496 23.97 -5.52 -10.58
C SER A 496 25.09 -4.49 -10.43
N THR A 497 26.35 -4.93 -10.44
CA THR A 497 27.55 -4.08 -10.27
C THR A 497 27.75 -3.15 -11.46
N VAL A 498 27.55 -3.66 -12.67
CA VAL A 498 27.71 -2.88 -13.91
C VAL A 498 26.64 -1.80 -14.03
N PHE A 499 25.40 -2.10 -13.65
CA PHE A 499 24.29 -1.15 -13.75
C PHE A 499 24.25 -0.14 -12.60
N LEU A 500 24.85 -0.45 -11.44
CA LEU A 500 24.79 0.39 -10.25
C LEU A 500 25.20 1.86 -10.51
N PRO A 501 26.32 2.19 -11.18
CA PRO A 501 26.70 3.58 -11.44
C PRO A 501 25.65 4.36 -12.25
N PHE A 502 25.04 3.70 -13.23
CA PHE A 502 24.06 4.32 -14.12
C PHE A 502 22.76 4.62 -13.36
N VAL A 503 22.25 3.62 -12.63
CA VAL A 503 21.02 3.75 -11.85
C VAL A 503 21.18 4.80 -10.75
N ILE A 504 22.28 4.74 -9.98
CA ILE A 504 22.53 5.68 -8.90
C ILE A 504 22.75 7.10 -9.41
N THR A 505 23.43 7.29 -10.55
CA THR A 505 23.63 8.64 -11.09
C THR A 505 22.29 9.29 -11.45
N VAL A 506 21.41 8.57 -12.17
CA VAL A 506 20.07 9.10 -12.48
C VAL A 506 19.28 9.33 -11.20
N TYR A 507 19.31 8.39 -10.26
CA TYR A 507 18.58 8.51 -8.99
C TYR A 507 19.05 9.69 -8.13
N ALA A 508 20.36 9.86 -7.95
CA ALA A 508 20.91 10.93 -7.14
C ALA A 508 20.73 12.32 -7.77
N ILE A 509 20.71 12.42 -9.11
CA ILE A 509 20.56 13.70 -9.81
C ILE A 509 19.09 14.06 -10.01
N THR A 510 18.23 13.11 -10.38
CA THR A 510 16.85 13.38 -10.82
C THR A 510 15.81 13.01 -9.76
N GLY A 511 16.16 12.20 -8.76
CA GLY A 511 15.20 11.60 -7.82
C GLY A 511 14.43 10.39 -8.39
N PHE A 512 14.48 10.14 -9.70
CA PHE A 512 13.89 8.96 -10.31
C PHE A 512 14.84 7.76 -10.20
N SER A 513 14.33 6.61 -9.74
CA SER A 513 15.11 5.37 -9.60
C SER A 513 14.79 4.40 -10.74
N PRO A 514 15.66 4.27 -11.77
CA PRO A 514 15.47 3.27 -12.82
C PRO A 514 15.43 1.85 -12.26
N ASN A 515 14.46 1.05 -12.72
CA ASN A 515 14.29 -0.34 -12.33
C ASN A 515 14.85 -1.28 -13.42
N ILE A 516 15.74 -2.20 -13.05
CA ILE A 516 16.37 -3.17 -13.97
C ILE A 516 15.84 -4.60 -13.82
N GLN A 517 14.80 -4.83 -13.00
CA GLN A 517 14.28 -6.16 -12.68
C GLN A 517 13.89 -6.94 -13.94
N SER A 518 13.18 -6.32 -14.88
CA SER A 518 12.80 -6.96 -16.15
C SER A 518 14.00 -7.41 -16.98
N LEU A 519 15.09 -6.62 -17.00
CA LEU A 519 16.34 -7.00 -17.68
C LEU A 519 16.97 -8.23 -17.00
N VAL A 520 17.04 -8.23 -15.66
CA VAL A 520 17.58 -9.34 -14.90
C VAL A 520 16.75 -10.61 -15.14
N GLN A 521 15.42 -10.51 -15.06
CA GLN A 521 14.51 -11.63 -15.34
C GLN A 521 14.67 -12.16 -16.77
N MET A 522 14.76 -11.26 -17.75
CA MET A 522 14.95 -11.63 -19.15
C MET A 522 16.29 -12.35 -19.39
N LEU A 523 17.40 -11.80 -18.87
CA LEU A 523 18.72 -12.43 -19.02
C LEU A 523 18.79 -13.76 -18.27
N GLY A 524 18.21 -13.82 -17.07
CA GLY A 524 18.11 -15.05 -16.27
C GLY A 524 17.36 -16.15 -17.04
N ALA A 525 16.23 -15.81 -17.67
CA ALA A 525 15.44 -16.74 -18.47
C ALA A 525 16.16 -17.20 -19.73
N ALA A 526 16.90 -16.31 -20.41
CA ALA A 526 17.67 -16.67 -21.59
C ALA A 526 18.83 -17.65 -21.25
N MET A 527 19.41 -17.52 -20.05
CA MET A 527 20.51 -18.37 -19.59
C MET A 527 20.05 -19.66 -18.93
N ILE A 528 18.89 -19.65 -18.27
CA ILE A 528 18.31 -20.78 -17.52
C ILE A 528 16.83 -20.89 -17.94
N PRO A 529 16.56 -21.37 -19.18
CA PRO A 529 15.22 -21.38 -19.73
C PRO A 529 14.34 -22.43 -19.04
N GLY A 530 13.04 -22.16 -18.97
CA GLY A 530 12.04 -23.11 -18.50
C GLY A 530 11.94 -23.25 -16.98
N ASN A 531 12.69 -22.47 -16.19
CA ASN A 531 12.69 -22.57 -14.72
C ASN A 531 12.27 -21.24 -14.06
N PRO A 532 10.99 -21.11 -13.64
CA PRO A 532 10.49 -19.95 -12.91
C PRO A 532 11.22 -19.68 -11.59
N GLN A 533 11.52 -20.73 -10.83
CA GLN A 533 12.14 -20.60 -9.51
C GLN A 533 13.59 -20.09 -9.63
N ALA A 534 14.39 -20.66 -10.54
CA ALA A 534 15.74 -20.19 -10.82
C ALA A 534 15.72 -18.71 -11.28
N ASN A 535 14.70 -18.30 -12.03
CA ASN A 535 14.52 -16.91 -12.44
C ASN A 535 14.23 -15.98 -11.26
N MET A 536 13.42 -16.41 -10.28
CA MET A 536 13.18 -15.67 -9.04
C MET A 536 14.48 -15.45 -8.25
N TYR A 537 15.28 -16.50 -8.06
CA TYR A 537 16.56 -16.39 -7.35
C TYR A 537 17.61 -15.60 -8.15
N PHE A 538 17.64 -15.71 -9.47
CA PHE A 538 18.47 -14.85 -10.31
C PHE A 538 18.06 -13.37 -10.16
N THR A 539 16.76 -13.10 -10.04
CA THR A 539 16.22 -11.77 -9.77
C THR A 539 16.61 -11.26 -8.39
N LEU A 540 16.57 -12.12 -7.37
CA LEU A 540 17.04 -11.79 -6.02
C LEU A 540 18.47 -11.27 -6.08
N TYR A 541 19.40 -12.04 -6.63
CA TYR A 541 20.80 -11.64 -6.59
C TYR A 541 21.23 -10.65 -7.68
N GLY A 542 20.48 -10.53 -8.78
CA GLY A 542 20.76 -9.56 -9.84
C GLY A 542 20.13 -8.19 -9.64
N TYR A 543 18.88 -8.13 -9.16
CA TYR A 543 18.17 -6.87 -8.95
C TYR A 543 18.22 -6.41 -7.48
N ASN A 544 17.92 -7.27 -6.50
CA ASN A 544 17.92 -6.87 -5.08
C ASN A 544 19.29 -6.36 -4.66
N THR A 545 20.37 -6.97 -5.13
CA THR A 545 21.74 -6.52 -4.85
C THR A 545 21.96 -5.06 -5.25
N LEU A 546 21.45 -4.63 -6.41
CA LEU A 546 21.52 -3.24 -6.85
C LEU A 546 20.66 -2.35 -5.94
N ASP A 547 19.45 -2.80 -5.61
CA ASP A 547 18.50 -2.03 -4.80
C ASP A 547 18.97 -1.82 -3.36
N GLN A 548 19.58 -2.85 -2.75
CA GLN A 548 20.21 -2.74 -1.44
C GLN A 548 21.45 -1.83 -1.48
N ALA A 549 22.26 -1.92 -2.53
CA ALA A 549 23.38 -0.99 -2.73
C ALA A 549 22.90 0.46 -2.84
N ARG A 550 21.77 0.70 -3.52
CA ARG A 550 21.11 2.01 -3.62
C ARG A 550 20.68 2.54 -2.25
N GLY A 551 20.05 1.70 -1.42
CA GLY A 551 19.69 2.05 -0.03
C GLY A 551 20.91 2.45 0.80
N LEU A 552 21.99 1.67 0.75
CA LEU A 552 23.27 2.00 1.40
C LEU A 552 23.80 3.37 0.98
N ILE A 553 23.93 3.59 -0.32
CA ILE A 553 24.52 4.83 -0.84
C ILE A 553 23.69 6.05 -0.43
N ARG A 554 22.36 5.93 -0.48
CA ARG A 554 21.44 6.98 -0.04
C ARG A 554 21.65 7.31 1.44
N ASP A 555 21.72 6.30 2.31
CA ASP A 555 21.85 6.51 3.76
C ASP A 555 23.25 7.02 4.13
N LEU A 556 24.30 6.61 3.42
CA LEU A 556 25.64 7.19 3.51
C LEU A 556 25.63 8.69 3.16
N LYS A 557 24.90 9.09 2.11
CA LYS A 557 24.74 10.51 1.77
C LYS A 557 24.00 11.27 2.86
N MET A 558 22.92 10.69 3.41
CA MET A 558 22.20 11.30 4.53
C MET A 558 23.11 11.49 5.76
N GLY A 559 23.98 10.50 6.05
CA GLY A 559 24.99 10.61 7.09
C GLY A 559 25.99 11.75 6.83
N GLN A 560 26.45 11.92 5.59
CA GLN A 560 27.31 13.05 5.18
C GLN A 560 26.60 14.40 5.35
N TYR A 561 25.33 14.51 4.98
CA TYR A 561 24.55 15.75 5.12
C TYR A 561 24.24 16.12 6.57
N THR A 562 24.06 15.15 7.45
CA THR A 562 23.74 15.39 8.87
C THR A 562 24.95 15.29 9.80
N LYS A 563 26.11 14.92 9.27
CA LYS A 563 27.38 14.75 9.98
C LYS A 563 27.36 13.62 11.00
N LEU A 564 26.65 12.55 10.65
CA LEU A 564 26.69 11.30 11.39
C LEU A 564 28.00 10.55 11.07
N PRO A 565 28.79 10.09 12.08
CA PRO A 565 30.04 9.39 11.82
C PRO A 565 29.85 8.16 10.90
N PRO A 566 30.69 7.94 9.88
CA PRO A 566 30.46 6.89 8.87
C PRO A 566 30.37 5.46 9.46
N ARG A 567 31.16 5.18 10.49
CA ARG A 567 31.13 3.89 11.20
C ARG A 567 29.81 3.64 11.93
N VAL A 568 29.17 4.70 12.42
CA VAL A 568 27.84 4.61 13.04
C VAL A 568 26.82 4.28 11.97
N THR A 569 26.82 5.03 10.86
CA THR A 569 25.94 4.80 9.70
C THR A 569 26.02 3.35 9.23
N PHE A 570 27.23 2.84 8.98
CA PHE A 570 27.45 1.45 8.57
C PHE A 570 26.85 0.44 9.57
N THR A 571 27.06 0.68 10.87
CA THR A 571 26.61 -0.24 11.92
C THR A 571 25.08 -0.30 12.00
N VAL A 572 24.43 0.86 12.13
CA VAL A 572 22.98 0.91 12.34
C VAL A 572 22.20 0.45 11.11
N GLN A 573 22.71 0.75 9.92
CA GLN A 573 22.10 0.30 8.67
C GLN A 573 22.22 -1.22 8.50
N SER A 574 23.40 -1.78 8.74
CA SER A 574 23.60 -3.24 8.63
C SER A 574 22.72 -4.00 9.61
N LEU A 575 22.58 -3.50 10.85
CA LEU A 575 21.71 -4.09 11.85
C LEU A 575 20.23 -3.92 11.51
N GLY A 576 19.83 -2.76 10.98
CA GLY A 576 18.46 -2.54 10.50
C GLY A 576 18.06 -3.54 9.42
N ALA A 577 18.93 -3.78 8.43
CA ALA A 577 18.69 -4.75 7.36
C ALA A 577 18.54 -6.19 7.89
N ILE A 578 19.37 -6.58 8.86
CA ILE A 578 19.31 -7.92 9.48
C ILE A 578 18.03 -8.06 10.31
N VAL A 579 17.74 -7.11 11.21
CA VAL A 579 16.58 -7.16 12.10
C VAL A 579 15.28 -7.12 11.31
N GLY A 580 15.15 -6.17 10.39
CA GLY A 580 13.96 -6.04 9.55
C GLY A 580 13.73 -7.30 8.71
N GLY A 581 14.81 -7.81 8.12
CA GLY A 581 14.77 -9.06 7.37
C GLY A 581 14.28 -10.27 8.16
N LEU A 582 14.81 -10.48 9.37
CA LEU A 582 14.37 -11.57 10.25
C LEU A 582 12.90 -11.46 10.63
N LEU A 583 12.45 -10.25 10.97
CA LEU A 583 11.06 -10.02 11.35
C LEU A 583 10.11 -10.14 10.16
N ASN A 584 10.49 -9.66 8.98
CA ASN A 584 9.73 -9.89 7.75
C ASN A 584 9.49 -11.39 7.50
N TYR A 585 10.51 -12.23 7.70
CA TYR A 585 10.37 -13.68 7.55
C TYR A 585 9.38 -14.28 8.55
N VAL A 586 9.50 -13.91 9.83
CA VAL A 586 8.59 -14.39 10.89
C VAL A 586 7.15 -13.97 10.60
N ILE A 587 6.91 -12.70 10.31
CA ILE A 587 5.57 -12.17 10.06
C ILE A 587 4.98 -12.77 8.78
N MET A 588 5.76 -12.95 7.72
CA MET A 588 5.28 -13.64 6.51
C MET A 588 4.81 -15.07 6.82
N LYS A 589 5.58 -15.84 7.61
CA LYS A 589 5.17 -17.20 8.00
C LYS A 589 3.87 -17.21 8.82
N VAL A 590 3.70 -16.24 9.72
CA VAL A 590 2.45 -16.08 10.49
C VAL A 590 1.26 -15.74 9.59
N ILE A 591 1.43 -14.81 8.66
CA ILE A 591 0.36 -14.37 7.75
C ILE A 591 -0.03 -15.51 6.78
N ILE A 592 0.95 -16.15 6.12
CA ILE A 592 0.66 -17.26 5.21
C ILE A 592 0.03 -18.44 5.96
N GLY A 593 0.55 -18.77 7.15
CA GLY A 593 0.00 -19.87 7.96
C GLY A 593 -1.45 -19.66 8.39
N SER A 594 -1.87 -18.40 8.60
CA SER A 594 -3.23 -18.06 9.06
C SER A 594 -4.20 -17.67 7.95
N ARG A 595 -3.71 -17.18 6.80
CA ARG A 595 -4.54 -16.58 5.73
C ARG A 595 -4.32 -17.21 4.34
N ARG A 596 -3.72 -18.40 4.27
CA ARG A 596 -3.33 -19.07 3.02
C ARG A 596 -4.39 -19.01 1.92
N GLU A 597 -5.63 -19.41 2.22
CA GLU A 597 -6.72 -19.49 1.24
C GLU A 597 -7.02 -18.13 0.60
N ILE A 598 -7.06 -17.06 1.40
CA ILE A 598 -7.31 -15.69 0.93
C ILE A 598 -6.13 -15.19 0.07
N LEU A 599 -4.90 -15.56 0.42
CA LEU A 599 -3.69 -15.13 -0.28
C LEU A 599 -3.48 -15.83 -1.63
N LEU A 600 -4.24 -16.88 -1.96
CA LEU A 600 -4.22 -17.49 -3.30
C LEU A 600 -5.05 -16.68 -4.32
N GLU A 601 -5.94 -15.82 -3.84
CA GLU A 601 -6.79 -14.96 -4.64
C GLU A 601 -6.14 -13.58 -4.88
N VAL A 602 -6.30 -13.02 -6.09
CA VAL A 602 -5.73 -11.70 -6.46
C VAL A 602 -6.36 -10.61 -5.60
N GLN A 603 -7.69 -10.59 -5.51
CA GLN A 603 -8.38 -9.57 -4.74
C GLN A 603 -8.29 -9.87 -3.24
N GLY A 604 -8.30 -11.15 -2.87
CA GLY A 604 -8.34 -11.56 -1.46
C GLY A 604 -9.58 -11.00 -0.77
N SER A 605 -9.43 -10.49 0.44
CA SER A 605 -10.44 -9.72 1.16
C SER A 605 -10.11 -8.23 1.16
N ASN A 606 -11.01 -7.41 1.69
CA ASN A 606 -10.76 -5.98 1.94
C ASN A 606 -9.54 -5.73 2.86
N VAL A 607 -9.06 -6.78 3.53
CA VAL A 607 -8.02 -6.74 4.55
C VAL A 607 -6.73 -7.40 4.04
N TRP A 608 -6.80 -8.58 3.41
CA TRP A 608 -5.63 -9.36 3.01
C TRP A 608 -5.68 -9.70 1.52
N SER A 609 -4.58 -9.58 0.81
CA SER A 609 -4.49 -9.93 -0.61
C SER A 609 -3.14 -10.56 -0.96
N GLY A 610 -3.19 -11.59 -1.81
CA GLY A 610 -2.01 -12.20 -2.42
C GLY A 610 -1.47 -11.47 -3.64
N GLN A 611 -2.04 -10.32 -4.02
CA GLN A 611 -1.78 -9.63 -5.29
C GLN A 611 -0.30 -9.44 -5.58
N GLN A 612 0.50 -9.02 -4.59
CA GLN A 612 1.93 -8.77 -4.78
C GLN A 612 2.72 -10.05 -5.06
N VAL A 613 2.48 -11.09 -4.25
CA VAL A 613 3.13 -12.39 -4.44
C VAL A 613 2.70 -13.00 -5.78
N GLN A 614 1.44 -12.83 -6.16
CA GLN A 614 0.92 -13.31 -7.42
C GLN A 614 1.50 -12.56 -8.63
N SER A 615 1.65 -11.24 -8.54
CA SER A 615 2.27 -10.42 -9.59
C SER A 615 3.73 -10.83 -9.78
N PHE A 616 4.44 -11.05 -8.67
CA PHE A 616 5.81 -11.57 -8.67
C PHE A 616 5.88 -12.97 -9.30
N ASN A 617 4.96 -13.88 -8.94
CA ASN A 617 4.87 -15.22 -9.53
C ASN A 617 4.53 -15.19 -11.03
N SER A 618 3.59 -14.35 -11.44
CA SER A 618 3.20 -14.21 -12.86
C SER A 618 4.37 -13.68 -13.71
N ASN A 619 5.20 -12.80 -13.15
CA ASN A 619 6.45 -12.38 -13.78
C ASN A 619 7.46 -13.51 -13.88
N ALA A 620 7.61 -14.34 -12.84
CA ALA A 620 8.51 -15.50 -12.87
C ALA A 620 8.07 -16.57 -13.89
N ILE A 621 6.76 -16.81 -14.05
CA ILE A 621 6.23 -17.70 -15.08
C ILE A 621 6.45 -17.12 -16.48
N SER A 622 6.06 -15.86 -16.70
CA SER A 622 6.16 -15.25 -18.03
C SER A 622 7.61 -15.06 -18.51
N TRP A 623 8.51 -14.62 -17.62
CA TRP A 623 9.93 -14.50 -17.94
C TRP A 623 10.64 -15.84 -17.84
N GLY A 624 10.59 -16.52 -16.70
CA GLY A 624 11.39 -17.71 -16.41
C GLY A 624 10.94 -18.97 -17.15
N ALA A 625 9.67 -19.36 -17.06
CA ALA A 625 9.17 -20.53 -17.79
C ALA A 625 9.03 -20.24 -19.28
N LEU A 626 8.32 -19.17 -19.65
CA LEU A 626 7.84 -18.94 -21.01
C LEU A 626 8.70 -17.97 -21.84
N GLY A 627 9.84 -17.51 -21.32
CA GLY A 627 10.59 -16.40 -21.91
C GLY A 627 11.07 -16.67 -23.34
N ASP A 628 11.53 -17.89 -23.63
CA ASP A 628 11.99 -18.34 -24.95
C ASP A 628 10.85 -18.46 -25.98
N ARG A 629 9.59 -18.51 -25.54
CA ARG A 629 8.41 -18.58 -26.42
C ARG A 629 7.70 -17.25 -26.59
N LEU A 630 7.58 -16.48 -25.51
CA LEU A 630 6.87 -15.21 -25.51
C LEU A 630 7.72 -14.06 -26.04
N TYR A 631 9.00 -14.02 -25.65
CA TYR A 631 9.87 -12.86 -25.82
C TYR A 631 11.03 -13.07 -26.80
N ALA A 632 11.29 -14.30 -27.24
CA ALA A 632 12.29 -14.57 -28.27
C ALA A 632 11.92 -13.91 -29.62
N PRO A 633 12.90 -13.69 -30.53
CA PRO A 633 12.61 -13.20 -31.88
C PRO A 633 11.56 -14.08 -32.58
N GLY A 634 10.48 -13.45 -33.06
CA GLY A 634 9.32 -14.14 -33.66
C GLY A 634 8.22 -14.54 -32.66
N GLY A 635 8.47 -14.43 -31.35
CA GLY A 635 7.46 -14.60 -30.30
C GLY A 635 6.49 -13.42 -30.21
N ARG A 636 5.32 -13.65 -29.60
CA ARG A 636 4.19 -12.69 -29.53
C ARG A 636 4.59 -11.32 -28.98
N TYR A 637 5.50 -11.30 -28.01
CA TYR A 637 5.93 -10.10 -27.30
C TYR A 637 7.42 -9.79 -27.50
N ALA A 638 8.01 -10.23 -28.62
CA ALA A 638 9.43 -10.01 -28.94
C ALA A 638 9.88 -8.54 -28.85
N ILE A 639 8.96 -7.59 -29.10
CA ILE A 639 9.23 -6.15 -28.99
C ILE A 639 9.66 -5.73 -27.58
N VAL A 640 9.24 -6.45 -26.53
CA VAL A 640 9.51 -6.09 -25.13
C VAL A 640 11.03 -6.11 -24.85
N PRO A 641 11.79 -7.20 -25.09
CA PRO A 641 13.25 -7.17 -25.05
C PRO A 641 13.92 -6.15 -25.97
N PHE A 642 13.48 -6.08 -27.23
CA PHE A 642 14.08 -5.17 -28.22
C PHE A 642 13.94 -3.71 -27.83
N SER A 643 12.95 -3.39 -26.99
CA SER A 643 12.75 -2.06 -26.44
C SER A 643 13.95 -1.55 -25.65
N ILE A 644 14.82 -2.40 -25.07
CA ILE A 644 16.07 -1.92 -24.44
C ILE A 644 16.99 -1.29 -25.50
N LEU A 645 17.12 -1.91 -26.66
CA LEU A 645 17.96 -1.39 -27.75
C LEU A 645 17.38 -0.11 -28.35
N ILE A 646 16.05 -0.06 -28.51
CA ILE A 646 15.34 1.16 -28.92
C ILE A 646 15.56 2.26 -27.88
N GLY A 647 15.50 1.91 -26.59
CA GLY A 647 15.75 2.79 -25.46
C GLY A 647 17.12 3.47 -25.52
N LEU A 648 18.16 2.76 -25.96
CA LEU A 648 19.50 3.35 -26.18
C LEU A 648 19.47 4.49 -27.21
N ALA A 649 18.56 4.46 -28.18
CA ALA A 649 18.45 5.51 -29.19
C ALA A 649 17.65 6.73 -28.70
N VAL A 650 16.73 6.57 -27.73
CA VAL A 650 15.81 7.64 -27.29
C VAL A 650 16.51 8.92 -26.84
N PRO A 651 17.62 8.90 -26.08
CA PRO A 651 18.29 10.14 -25.66
C PRO A 651 19.00 10.88 -26.81
N LEU A 652 19.35 10.19 -27.91
CA LEU A 652 20.18 10.75 -28.97
C LEU A 652 19.50 11.90 -29.74
N PRO A 653 18.21 11.82 -30.15
CA PRO A 653 17.51 12.95 -30.74
C PRO A 653 17.52 14.21 -29.87
N PHE A 654 17.28 14.07 -28.55
CA PHE A 654 17.31 15.22 -27.63
C PHE A 654 18.71 15.80 -27.48
N TRP A 655 19.74 14.94 -27.43
CA TRP A 655 21.13 15.36 -27.38
C TRP A 655 21.57 16.08 -28.66
N LEU A 656 21.24 15.53 -29.83
CA LEU A 656 21.50 16.16 -31.13
C LEU A 656 20.76 17.50 -31.26
N ALA A 657 19.48 17.54 -30.90
CA ALA A 657 18.69 18.76 -30.91
C ALA A 657 19.29 19.82 -29.99
N HIS A 658 19.78 19.47 -28.80
CA HIS A 658 20.47 20.41 -27.93
C HIS A 658 21.82 20.87 -28.48
N ARG A 659 22.54 20.00 -29.21
CA ARG A 659 23.83 20.34 -29.84
C ARG A 659 23.66 21.37 -30.95
N TYR A 660 22.63 21.22 -31.79
CA TYR A 660 22.34 22.14 -32.89
C TYR A 660 21.52 23.37 -32.46
N PHE A 661 20.59 23.19 -31.51
CA PHE A 661 19.72 24.23 -30.98
C PHE A 661 19.80 24.31 -29.45
N PRO A 662 20.91 24.81 -28.87
CA PRO A 662 21.09 24.87 -27.41
C PRO A 662 19.98 25.63 -26.67
N LYS A 663 19.31 26.58 -27.34
CA LYS A 663 18.20 27.38 -26.79
C LYS A 663 16.90 26.60 -26.63
N LEU A 664 16.74 25.44 -27.26
CA LEU A 664 15.52 24.62 -27.18
C LEU A 664 15.31 23.99 -25.80
N GLY A 665 16.37 23.88 -24.99
CA GLY A 665 16.28 23.26 -23.66
C GLY A 665 16.10 21.73 -23.69
N ALA A 666 16.43 21.06 -24.79
CA ALA A 666 16.28 19.60 -24.93
C ALA A 666 17.10 18.78 -23.92
N ASN A 667 18.12 19.37 -23.29
CA ASN A 667 18.86 18.78 -22.17
C ASN A 667 18.03 18.64 -20.87
N ARG A 668 16.86 19.28 -20.79
CA ARG A 668 15.95 19.19 -19.64
C ARG A 668 15.06 17.95 -19.68
N VAL A 669 14.98 17.25 -20.81
CA VAL A 669 14.15 16.05 -20.93
C VAL A 669 14.88 14.86 -20.32
N VAL A 670 14.33 14.34 -19.22
CA VAL A 670 14.85 13.14 -18.55
C VAL A 670 14.26 11.92 -19.25
N THR A 671 14.92 11.50 -20.32
CA THR A 671 14.42 10.42 -21.19
C THR A 671 14.18 9.08 -20.49
N PRO A 672 14.94 8.64 -19.46
CA PRO A 672 14.60 7.43 -18.72
C PRO A 672 13.22 7.49 -18.08
N VAL A 673 12.88 8.65 -17.49
CA VAL A 673 11.57 8.89 -16.87
C VAL A 673 10.48 8.89 -17.93
N LEU A 674 10.69 9.61 -19.04
CA LEU A 674 9.76 9.68 -20.16
C LEU A 674 9.42 8.30 -20.73
N CYS A 675 10.43 7.43 -20.87
CA CYS A 675 10.25 6.06 -21.33
C CYS A 675 9.50 5.20 -20.30
N TRP A 676 9.88 5.30 -19.04
CA TRP A 676 9.28 4.52 -17.96
C TRP A 676 7.78 4.85 -17.82
N THR A 677 7.42 6.13 -17.94
CA THR A 677 6.03 6.55 -17.75
C THR A 677 5.08 6.12 -18.85
N LEU A 678 5.56 5.60 -19.98
CA LEU A 678 4.73 4.97 -21.01
C LEU A 678 3.86 3.83 -20.46
N GLY A 679 4.28 3.22 -19.35
CA GLY A 679 3.58 2.17 -18.62
C GLY A 679 2.90 2.58 -17.33
N TYR A 680 3.00 3.85 -16.92
CA TYR A 680 2.78 4.26 -15.53
C TYR A 680 1.37 3.93 -15.01
N LEU A 681 0.36 4.05 -15.88
CA LEU A 681 -1.06 3.95 -15.51
C LEU A 681 -1.63 2.53 -15.67
N SER A 682 -0.78 1.50 -15.85
CA SER A 682 -1.23 0.12 -16.13
C SER A 682 -1.92 -0.57 -14.96
N VAL A 683 -1.78 -0.03 -13.75
CA VAL A 683 -2.36 -0.57 -12.51
C VAL A 683 -2.50 0.55 -11.46
N GLY A 684 -3.41 0.37 -10.51
CA GLY A 684 -3.58 1.20 -9.31
C GLY A 684 -4.64 2.30 -9.44
N ILE A 685 -4.59 3.21 -8.47
CA ILE A 685 -5.44 4.41 -8.40
C ILE A 685 -4.68 5.56 -9.06
N ASN A 686 -5.19 6.06 -10.18
CA ASN A 686 -4.51 7.05 -11.02
C ASN A 686 -4.99 8.50 -10.79
N SER A 687 -5.92 8.72 -9.86
CA SER A 687 -6.64 10.00 -9.69
C SER A 687 -5.76 11.15 -9.18
N SER A 688 -4.60 10.88 -8.57
CA SER A 688 -3.72 11.91 -8.00
C SER A 688 -2.75 12.55 -8.99
N VAL A 689 -2.60 12.00 -10.19
CA VAL A 689 -1.58 12.42 -11.16
C VAL A 689 -1.71 13.90 -11.48
N PHE A 690 -2.92 14.38 -11.74
CA PHE A 690 -3.14 15.78 -12.12
C PHE A 690 -2.96 16.75 -10.94
N THR A 691 -3.45 16.43 -9.73
CA THR A 691 -3.17 17.24 -8.53
C THR A 691 -1.66 17.36 -8.28
N THR A 692 -0.93 16.25 -8.41
CA THR A 692 0.53 16.22 -8.21
C THR A 692 1.25 17.08 -9.26
N PHE A 693 0.78 17.11 -10.51
CA PHE A 693 1.29 18.02 -11.54
C PHE A 693 1.07 19.49 -11.19
N CYS A 694 -0.13 19.85 -10.75
CA CYS A 694 -0.43 21.22 -10.34
C CYS A 694 0.46 21.67 -9.18
N LEU A 695 0.67 20.81 -8.18
CA LEU A 695 1.59 21.07 -7.07
C LEU A 695 3.05 21.16 -7.51
N ALA A 696 3.46 20.34 -8.48
CA ALA A 696 4.79 20.38 -9.08
C ALA A 696 5.08 21.75 -9.69
N VAL A 697 4.17 22.24 -10.53
CA VAL A 697 4.29 23.55 -11.17
C VAL A 697 4.25 24.67 -10.12
N PHE A 698 3.34 24.58 -9.15
CA PHE A 698 3.26 25.59 -8.10
C PHE A 698 4.54 25.66 -7.24
N SER A 699 5.05 24.52 -6.78
CA SER A 699 6.23 24.46 -5.92
C SER A 699 7.53 24.69 -6.69
N GLN A 700 7.78 23.87 -7.72
CA GLN A 700 9.08 23.83 -8.40
C GLN A 700 9.26 24.89 -9.46
N TYR A 701 8.18 25.43 -10.05
CA TYR A 701 8.26 26.53 -10.99
C TYR A 701 7.95 27.87 -10.31
N TYR A 702 6.74 28.05 -9.78
CA TYR A 702 6.31 29.35 -9.25
C TYR A 702 7.03 29.75 -7.95
N LEU A 703 6.96 28.93 -6.90
CA LEU A 703 7.57 29.28 -5.60
C LEU A 703 9.10 29.35 -5.69
N ARG A 704 9.71 28.41 -6.41
CA ARG A 704 11.16 28.38 -6.61
C ARG A 704 11.70 29.63 -7.31
N ARG A 705 11.01 30.10 -8.37
CA ARG A 705 11.45 31.24 -9.20
C ARG A 705 11.06 32.59 -8.63
N TYR A 706 9.82 32.75 -8.17
CA TYR A 706 9.28 34.06 -7.78
C TYR A 706 9.30 34.29 -6.25
N ARG A 707 9.45 33.24 -5.44
CA ARG A 707 9.55 33.33 -3.97
C ARG A 707 10.72 32.49 -3.42
N PRO A 708 11.96 32.67 -3.91
CA PRO A 708 13.09 31.80 -3.61
C PRO A 708 13.41 31.68 -2.12
N GLY A 709 13.28 32.78 -1.36
CA GLY A 709 13.50 32.76 0.09
C GLY A 709 12.45 31.96 0.87
N TRP A 710 11.19 31.96 0.43
CA TRP A 710 10.16 31.11 1.03
C TRP A 710 10.42 29.64 0.67
N PHE A 711 10.71 29.38 -0.61
CA PHE A 711 11.00 28.04 -1.10
C PHE A 711 12.14 27.39 -0.31
N ARG A 712 13.27 28.08 -0.18
CA ARG A 712 14.43 27.58 0.56
C ARG A 712 14.16 27.30 2.04
N LYS A 713 13.36 28.15 2.71
CA LYS A 713 13.11 28.06 4.16
C LYS A 713 12.03 27.06 4.54
N TYR A 714 10.99 26.92 3.72
CA TYR A 714 9.75 26.24 4.09
C TYR A 714 9.31 25.13 3.14
N ASN A 715 9.68 25.10 1.86
CA ASN A 715 9.09 24.15 0.91
C ASN A 715 9.39 22.68 1.23
N PHE A 716 10.64 22.35 1.53
CA PHE A 716 11.02 20.98 1.93
C PHE A 716 10.50 20.61 3.32
N LEU A 717 10.38 21.60 4.21
CA LEU A 717 9.79 21.42 5.53
C LEU A 717 8.26 21.22 5.46
N LEU A 718 7.60 21.87 4.50
CA LEU A 718 6.20 21.65 4.16
C LEU A 718 6.01 20.21 3.69
N SER A 719 6.87 19.72 2.78
CA SER A 719 6.84 18.31 2.36
C SER A 719 7.01 17.37 3.55
N ALA A 720 7.98 17.63 4.43
CA ALA A 720 8.21 16.80 5.61
C ALA A 720 7.01 16.79 6.57
N ALA A 721 6.33 17.92 6.75
CA ALA A 721 5.16 18.05 7.60
C ALA A 721 3.93 17.35 7.00
N LEU A 722 3.68 17.54 5.70
CA LEU A 722 2.56 16.93 5.00
C LEU A 722 2.70 15.39 4.96
N ASP A 723 3.85 14.90 4.50
CA ASP A 723 4.14 13.46 4.41
C ASP A 723 4.19 12.80 5.80
N GLY A 724 4.73 13.48 6.82
CA GLY A 724 4.81 12.97 8.19
C GLY A 724 3.47 12.97 8.92
N GLY A 725 2.66 14.03 8.78
CA GLY A 725 1.39 14.19 9.49
C GLY A 725 0.29 13.27 8.95
N ARG A 726 0.27 13.05 7.63
CA ARG A 726 -0.54 12.03 6.96
C ARG A 726 -0.39 10.66 7.61
N THR A 727 0.85 10.19 7.74
CA THR A 727 1.16 8.86 8.28
C THR A 727 0.98 8.74 9.80
N ALA A 728 0.79 9.86 10.50
CA ALA A 728 0.50 9.87 11.93
C ALA A 728 -0.98 9.62 12.23
N ASN A 729 -1.87 9.71 11.22
CA ASN A 729 -3.30 9.45 11.41
C ASN A 729 -3.54 8.00 11.87
N PRO A 730 -4.00 7.77 13.11
CA PRO A 730 -4.35 6.45 13.61
C PRO A 730 -5.51 5.85 12.83
N ALA A 731 -6.26 6.64 12.06
CA ALA A 731 -7.34 6.16 11.21
C ALA A 731 -6.84 5.32 10.01
N VAL A 732 -5.62 5.58 9.53
CA VAL A 732 -4.88 4.73 8.58
C VAL A 732 -4.37 3.45 9.27
N LEU A 733 -4.14 3.50 10.58
CA LEU A 733 -3.83 2.33 11.43
C LEU A 733 -5.10 1.62 11.95
N SER A 734 -6.27 2.27 11.94
CA SER A 734 -7.55 1.75 12.44
C SER A 734 -8.49 1.30 11.31
N PHE A 735 -8.19 1.62 10.04
CA PHE A 735 -8.67 0.85 8.89
C PHE A 735 -8.08 -0.58 8.85
N GLU A 736 -7.13 -0.88 9.75
CA GLU A 736 -6.48 -2.18 9.94
C GLU A 736 -6.84 -2.87 11.27
N ASP A 737 -8.01 -2.64 11.85
CA ASP A 737 -8.31 -3.21 13.17
C ASP A 737 -8.28 -4.76 13.20
N PRO A 738 -7.35 -5.40 13.95
CA PRO A 738 -7.36 -6.83 14.24
C PRO A 738 -8.42 -7.24 15.29
N SER A 739 -9.20 -6.29 15.82
CA SER A 739 -10.17 -6.52 16.91
C SER A 739 -11.49 -7.16 16.46
N LEU A 740 -11.78 -7.23 15.16
CA LEU A 740 -12.94 -8.01 14.68
C LEU A 740 -12.60 -9.50 14.70
N SER A 741 -12.47 -10.06 15.91
CA SER A 741 -12.52 -11.50 16.13
C SER A 741 -13.88 -12.02 15.71
N LEU A 742 -13.93 -13.21 15.10
CA LEU A 742 -15.19 -13.95 15.00
C LEU A 742 -15.66 -14.23 16.43
N VAL A 743 -16.80 -13.69 16.84
CA VAL A 743 -17.34 -13.80 18.20
C VAL A 743 -18.62 -14.61 18.25
N ALA A 744 -18.88 -15.24 19.39
CA ALA A 744 -20.08 -16.04 19.67
C ALA A 744 -20.35 -16.08 21.18
N PRO A 745 -21.53 -16.56 21.64
CA PRO A 745 -21.78 -16.84 23.05
C PRO A 745 -20.82 -17.87 23.64
N SER A 746 -20.35 -18.84 22.86
CA SER A 746 -19.38 -19.86 23.29
C SER A 746 -18.42 -20.24 22.15
N PRO A 747 -17.25 -20.81 22.43
CA PRO A 747 -16.24 -21.13 21.41
C PRO A 747 -16.58 -22.40 20.62
N ILE A 748 -17.77 -22.44 20.02
CA ILE A 748 -18.32 -23.58 19.27
C ILE A 748 -18.34 -23.22 17.77
N PRO A 749 -17.57 -23.91 16.92
CA PRO A 749 -17.55 -23.64 15.50
C PRO A 749 -18.80 -24.18 14.80
N LEU A 750 -19.18 -23.55 13.67
CA LEU A 750 -20.22 -24.09 12.79
C LEU A 750 -19.75 -25.41 12.17
N SER A 751 -20.68 -26.37 11.99
CA SER A 751 -20.37 -27.67 11.37
C SER A 751 -19.85 -27.56 9.94
N SER A 752 -20.26 -26.51 9.21
CA SER A 752 -19.77 -26.20 7.86
C SER A 752 -18.36 -25.58 7.84
N ARG A 753 -17.85 -25.12 8.99
CA ARG A 753 -16.56 -24.44 9.14
C ARG A 753 -15.85 -24.87 10.44
N PRO A 754 -15.56 -26.17 10.62
CA PRO A 754 -15.07 -26.71 11.90
C PRO A 754 -13.71 -26.16 12.33
N ASN A 755 -12.92 -25.62 11.38
CA ASN A 755 -11.58 -25.09 11.63
C ASN A 755 -11.57 -23.61 12.04
N ILE A 756 -12.72 -22.94 12.11
CA ILE A 756 -12.84 -21.52 12.47
C ILE A 756 -13.54 -21.42 13.83
N MET A 757 -12.76 -21.31 14.89
CA MET A 757 -13.27 -21.20 16.26
C MET A 757 -13.65 -19.74 16.57
N PRO A 758 -14.90 -19.47 16.96
CA PRO A 758 -15.26 -18.15 17.46
C PRO A 758 -14.71 -17.94 18.87
N ARG A 759 -14.46 -16.68 19.23
CA ARG A 759 -14.13 -16.27 20.59
C ARG A 759 -15.41 -16.03 21.37
N GLU A 760 -15.44 -16.50 22.61
CA GLU A 760 -16.51 -16.20 23.56
C GLU A 760 -16.52 -14.70 23.92
N LEU A 761 -17.68 -14.05 23.85
CA LEU A 761 -17.87 -12.65 24.26
C LEU A 761 -17.74 -12.49 25.78
N SER A 762 -17.10 -11.40 26.24
CA SER A 762 -17.19 -10.99 27.64
C SER A 762 -18.54 -10.32 27.93
N ILE A 763 -18.91 -10.20 29.20
CA ILE A 763 -20.17 -9.53 29.60
C ILE A 763 -20.16 -8.06 29.18
N GLU A 764 -19.01 -7.38 29.27
CA GLU A 764 -18.86 -5.99 28.85
C GLU A 764 -19.06 -5.85 27.34
N GLU A 765 -18.53 -6.79 26.55
CA GLU A 765 -18.74 -6.80 25.10
C GLU A 765 -20.20 -7.10 24.76
N ILE A 766 -20.89 -8.00 25.48
CA ILE A 766 -22.32 -8.24 25.30
C ILE A 766 -23.12 -6.94 25.45
N GLN A 767 -22.81 -6.13 26.47
CA GLN A 767 -23.44 -4.82 26.67
C GLN A 767 -23.11 -3.83 25.56
N GLU A 768 -21.89 -3.85 25.03
CA GLU A 768 -21.51 -3.05 23.86
C GLU A 768 -22.37 -3.43 22.64
N TYR A 769 -22.56 -4.72 22.37
CA TYR A 769 -23.41 -5.19 21.27
C TYR A 769 -24.86 -4.71 21.43
N VAL A 770 -25.41 -4.75 22.65
CA VAL A 770 -26.75 -4.19 22.95
C VAL A 770 -26.84 -2.72 22.55
N ILE A 771 -25.85 -1.91 22.90
CA ILE A 771 -25.78 -0.49 22.52
C ILE A 771 -25.66 -0.33 21.00
N LEU A 772 -24.86 -1.17 20.33
CA LEU A 772 -24.69 -1.12 18.88
C LEU A 772 -25.99 -1.45 18.13
N PHE A 773 -26.78 -2.42 18.61
CA PHE A 773 -28.13 -2.68 18.06
C PHE A 773 -29.05 -1.47 18.18
N ALA A 774 -29.06 -0.81 19.35
CA ALA A 774 -29.87 0.38 19.59
C ALA A 774 -29.43 1.57 18.72
N GLN A 775 -28.12 1.78 18.56
CA GLN A 775 -27.58 2.81 17.69
C GLN A 775 -27.91 2.53 16.21
N ALA A 776 -27.82 1.27 15.76
CA ALA A 776 -28.19 0.89 14.41
C ALA A 776 -29.69 1.12 14.15
N ALA A 777 -30.54 0.82 15.13
CA ALA A 777 -31.97 1.11 15.04
C ALA A 777 -32.26 2.61 14.93
N LYS A 778 -31.57 3.44 15.72
CA LYS A 778 -31.64 4.90 15.60
C LYS A 778 -31.29 5.38 14.20
N ASN A 779 -30.14 4.93 13.69
CA ASN A 779 -29.66 5.32 12.38
C ASN A 779 -30.68 4.93 11.28
N ALA A 780 -31.31 3.77 11.41
CA ALA A 780 -32.33 3.34 10.46
C ALA A 780 -33.58 4.21 10.53
N VAL A 781 -34.16 4.39 11.71
CA VAL A 781 -35.48 5.05 11.86
C VAL A 781 -35.37 6.57 11.77
N GLU A 782 -34.40 7.18 12.46
CA GLU A 782 -34.26 8.64 12.54
C GLU A 782 -33.46 9.22 11.36
N ASP A 783 -32.33 8.62 11.01
CA ASP A 783 -31.41 9.22 10.03
C ASP A 783 -31.72 8.79 8.58
N ALA A 784 -32.08 7.51 8.37
CA ALA A 784 -32.38 6.95 7.05
C ALA A 784 -33.87 6.91 6.70
N GLY A 785 -34.76 7.14 7.68
CA GLY A 785 -36.20 7.27 7.47
C GLY A 785 -36.97 5.96 7.33
N PHE A 786 -36.50 4.86 7.92
CA PHE A 786 -37.26 3.60 7.98
C PHE A 786 -38.47 3.73 8.93
N ASP A 787 -39.59 3.08 8.59
CA ASP A 787 -40.79 3.06 9.44
C ASP A 787 -40.57 2.30 10.77
N GLY A 788 -39.61 1.38 10.78
CA GLY A 788 -39.22 0.58 11.94
C GLY A 788 -38.09 -0.40 11.60
N VAL A 789 -37.75 -1.26 12.57
CA VAL A 789 -36.68 -2.25 12.46
C VAL A 789 -37.14 -3.64 12.92
N GLU A 790 -36.65 -4.68 12.24
CA GLU A 790 -36.81 -6.08 12.64
C GLU A 790 -35.48 -6.61 13.16
N ILE A 791 -35.41 -6.97 14.44
CA ILE A 791 -34.24 -7.61 15.06
C ILE A 791 -34.15 -9.05 14.55
N HIS A 792 -32.99 -9.44 14.05
CA HIS A 792 -32.78 -10.80 13.55
C HIS A 792 -32.37 -11.76 14.68
N GLY A 793 -33.35 -12.42 15.30
CA GLY A 793 -33.19 -13.47 16.32
C GLY A 793 -33.34 -14.90 15.79
N ALA A 794 -32.87 -15.16 14.57
CA ALA A 794 -33.14 -16.41 13.83
C ALA A 794 -31.92 -16.87 13.02
N ASN A 795 -32.03 -18.02 12.38
CA ASN A 795 -31.11 -18.57 11.38
C ASN A 795 -29.66 -18.75 11.85
N GLY A 796 -29.45 -18.97 13.15
CA GLY A 796 -28.14 -19.21 13.73
C GLY A 796 -27.21 -18.01 13.78
N TYR A 797 -27.75 -16.79 13.69
CA TYR A 797 -27.01 -15.55 13.94
C TYR A 797 -26.97 -15.19 15.42
N LEU A 798 -26.18 -14.20 15.81
CA LEU A 798 -25.74 -13.96 17.19
C LEU A 798 -26.86 -14.05 18.25
N VAL A 799 -28.01 -13.41 18.05
CA VAL A 799 -29.14 -13.47 19.01
C VAL A 799 -29.69 -14.91 19.13
N ASP A 800 -29.84 -15.62 18.01
CA ASP A 800 -30.29 -17.03 17.99
C ASP A 800 -29.25 -17.97 18.62
N GLN A 801 -27.96 -17.67 18.41
CA GLN A 801 -26.87 -18.41 19.02
C GLN A 801 -26.91 -18.33 20.55
N PHE A 802 -27.27 -17.17 21.12
CA PHE A 802 -27.47 -17.02 22.57
C PHE A 802 -28.71 -17.76 23.06
N LEU A 803 -29.78 -17.81 22.27
CA LEU A 803 -31.05 -18.47 22.66
C LEU A 803 -30.93 -19.99 22.75
N GLN A 804 -30.14 -20.62 21.89
CA GLN A 804 -30.08 -22.08 21.78
C GLN A 804 -28.88 -22.67 22.52
N ASP A 805 -29.10 -23.74 23.28
CA ASP A 805 -28.06 -24.43 24.05
C ASP A 805 -27.03 -25.16 23.17
N VAL A 806 -27.38 -25.55 21.94
CA VAL A 806 -26.44 -26.13 20.97
C VAL A 806 -25.27 -25.20 20.63
N SER A 807 -25.43 -23.89 20.80
CA SER A 807 -24.40 -22.87 20.56
C SER A 807 -24.02 -22.05 21.79
N ASN A 808 -24.83 -22.04 22.84
CA ASN A 808 -24.57 -21.32 24.08
C ASN A 808 -24.35 -22.30 25.25
N GLN A 809 -23.09 -22.50 25.59
CA GLN A 809 -22.61 -23.32 26.69
C GLN A 809 -22.02 -22.46 27.83
N ARG A 810 -22.39 -21.18 27.90
CA ARG A 810 -21.94 -20.27 28.96
C ARG A 810 -22.47 -20.71 30.32
N VAL A 811 -21.72 -20.34 31.36
CA VAL A 811 -22.04 -20.60 32.77
C VAL A 811 -22.27 -19.31 33.57
N ASP A 812 -22.32 -18.17 32.88
CA ASP A 812 -22.61 -16.86 33.46
C ASP A 812 -24.09 -16.47 33.26
N ASP A 813 -24.42 -15.21 33.54
CA ASP A 813 -25.80 -14.69 33.49
C ASP A 813 -26.45 -14.72 32.09
N TYR A 814 -25.70 -15.10 31.04
CA TYR A 814 -26.15 -15.22 29.66
C TYR A 814 -26.23 -16.67 29.14
N GLY A 815 -26.02 -17.69 29.96
CA GLY A 815 -26.20 -19.10 29.57
C GLY A 815 -26.54 -20.05 30.71
N GLY A 816 -26.63 -21.34 30.41
CA GLY A 816 -26.92 -22.39 31.40
C GLY A 816 -28.40 -22.58 31.76
N SER A 817 -29.23 -21.54 31.74
CA SER A 817 -30.70 -21.65 31.91
C SER A 817 -31.48 -21.03 30.77
N VAL A 818 -32.79 -21.34 30.67
CA VAL A 818 -33.70 -20.78 29.66
C VAL A 818 -33.80 -19.26 29.79
N GLU A 819 -33.88 -18.75 31.02
CA GLU A 819 -33.90 -17.32 31.35
C GLU A 819 -32.59 -16.64 30.95
N ALA A 820 -31.45 -17.24 31.30
CA ALA A 820 -30.13 -16.68 31.01
C ALA A 820 -29.85 -16.62 29.50
N ARG A 821 -30.19 -17.68 28.76
CA ARG A 821 -30.10 -17.69 27.28
C ARG A 821 -31.03 -16.66 26.62
N SER A 822 -32.16 -16.37 27.24
CA SER A 822 -33.12 -15.35 26.77
C SER A 822 -32.64 -13.92 27.01
N ARG A 823 -31.71 -13.70 27.95
CA ARG A 823 -31.32 -12.39 28.44
C ARG A 823 -30.80 -11.48 27.33
N PHE A 824 -29.83 -11.93 26.54
CA PHE A 824 -29.22 -11.11 25.50
C PHE A 824 -30.25 -10.60 24.48
N GLY A 825 -31.08 -11.50 23.96
CA GLY A 825 -32.13 -11.12 23.00
C GLY A 825 -33.14 -10.13 23.59
N LEU A 826 -33.52 -10.30 24.86
CA LEU A 826 -34.43 -9.38 25.55
C LEU A 826 -33.79 -8.01 25.82
N GLU A 827 -32.51 -7.96 26.20
CA GLU A 827 -31.79 -6.69 26.41
C GLU A 827 -31.59 -5.92 25.10
N VAL A 828 -31.31 -6.62 23.99
CA VAL A 828 -31.27 -6.01 22.65
C VAL A 828 -32.62 -5.38 22.31
N ILE A 829 -33.73 -6.09 22.54
CA ILE A 829 -35.08 -5.56 22.29
C ILE A 829 -35.36 -4.36 23.20
N ASP A 830 -35.12 -4.47 24.50
CA ASP A 830 -35.32 -3.37 25.47
C ASP A 830 -34.58 -2.11 25.00
N ALA A 831 -33.30 -2.25 24.60
CA ALA A 831 -32.47 -1.13 24.15
C ALA A 831 -32.95 -0.50 22.84
N VAL A 832 -33.39 -1.32 21.87
CA VAL A 832 -33.95 -0.83 20.61
C VAL A 832 -35.29 -0.12 20.84
N VAL A 833 -36.18 -0.72 21.62
CA VAL A 833 -37.47 -0.13 22.02
C VAL A 833 -37.27 1.23 22.69
N ASN A 834 -36.31 1.34 23.61
CA ASN A 834 -36.03 2.60 24.30
C ASN A 834 -35.62 3.74 23.36
N ILE A 835 -35.08 3.43 22.18
CA ILE A 835 -34.59 4.42 21.22
C ILE A 835 -35.62 4.73 20.14
N VAL A 836 -36.28 3.72 19.56
CA VAL A 836 -37.18 3.93 18.40
C VAL A 836 -38.66 3.68 18.70
N GLY A 837 -39.02 3.15 19.87
CA GLY A 837 -40.39 2.82 20.27
C GLY A 837 -40.78 1.37 20.01
N GLU A 838 -41.77 0.86 20.76
CA GLU A 838 -42.27 -0.52 20.62
C GLU A 838 -42.94 -0.76 19.27
N GLU A 839 -43.76 0.20 18.83
CA GLU A 839 -44.54 0.14 17.60
C GLU A 839 -43.67 0.18 16.34
N LYS A 840 -42.38 0.48 16.48
CA LYS A 840 -41.37 0.48 15.41
C LYS A 840 -40.34 -0.63 15.56
N THR A 841 -40.48 -1.50 16.55
CA THR A 841 -39.56 -2.61 16.82
C THR A 841 -40.27 -3.93 16.56
N ALA A 842 -39.61 -4.85 15.87
CA ALA A 842 -40.07 -6.21 15.65
C ALA A 842 -38.92 -7.19 15.87
N ILE A 843 -39.21 -8.49 15.97
CA ILE A 843 -38.18 -9.55 16.01
C ILE A 843 -38.59 -10.76 15.17
N ARG A 844 -37.59 -11.39 14.55
CA ARG A 844 -37.74 -12.61 13.78
C ARG A 844 -37.08 -13.82 14.44
N LEU A 845 -37.78 -14.95 14.52
CA LEU A 845 -37.36 -16.20 15.18
C LEU A 845 -37.48 -17.43 14.25
N SER A 846 -36.66 -18.46 14.48
CA SER A 846 -36.69 -19.73 13.73
C SER A 846 -36.53 -20.96 14.64
N PRO A 847 -37.53 -21.30 15.46
CA PRO A 847 -37.39 -22.27 16.55
C PRO A 847 -36.93 -23.67 16.14
N TRP A 848 -37.30 -24.08 14.93
CA TRP A 848 -37.12 -25.44 14.42
C TRP A 848 -36.06 -25.56 13.32
N SER A 849 -35.36 -24.47 13.00
CA SER A 849 -34.41 -24.46 11.88
C SER A 849 -33.06 -25.06 12.31
N PRO A 850 -32.53 -26.08 11.61
CA PRO A 850 -31.18 -26.59 11.86
C PRO A 850 -30.09 -25.76 11.15
N PHE A 851 -30.49 -24.70 10.43
CA PHE A 851 -29.58 -23.88 9.64
C PHE A 851 -28.47 -23.30 10.51
N GLN A 852 -27.23 -23.31 9.98
CA GLN A 852 -26.03 -22.92 10.72
C GLN A 852 -25.86 -23.65 12.07
N SER A 853 -26.09 -24.96 12.08
CA SER A 853 -25.85 -25.83 13.25
C SER A 853 -26.73 -25.52 14.46
N MET A 854 -27.86 -24.85 14.25
CA MET A 854 -28.92 -24.70 15.24
C MET A 854 -29.75 -25.99 15.34
N GLY A 855 -30.85 -25.94 16.10
CA GLY A 855 -31.77 -27.07 16.28
C GLY A 855 -31.57 -27.73 17.63
N MET A 856 -31.85 -26.98 18.70
CA MET A 856 -31.88 -27.53 20.05
C MET A 856 -32.93 -28.65 20.23
N GLU A 857 -32.72 -29.51 21.23
CA GLU A 857 -33.59 -30.66 21.47
C GLU A 857 -34.97 -30.25 21.99
N ASP A 858 -35.05 -29.23 22.86
CA ASP A 858 -36.30 -28.71 23.42
C ASP A 858 -36.54 -27.22 23.08
N PRO A 859 -36.87 -26.90 21.81
CA PRO A 859 -37.14 -25.52 21.40
C PRO A 859 -38.45 -24.99 21.99
N ILE A 860 -39.42 -25.85 22.30
CA ILE A 860 -40.72 -25.41 22.81
C ILE A 860 -40.52 -24.68 24.14
N THR A 861 -39.76 -25.26 25.07
CA THR A 861 -39.50 -24.64 26.38
C THR A 861 -38.76 -23.30 26.24
N GLN A 862 -37.68 -23.27 25.45
CA GLN A 862 -36.86 -22.07 25.28
C GLN A 862 -37.64 -20.92 24.65
N PHE A 863 -38.31 -21.17 23.53
CA PHE A 863 -39.02 -20.13 22.79
C PHE A 863 -40.36 -19.76 23.46
N THR A 864 -40.98 -20.66 24.23
CA THR A 864 -42.15 -20.31 25.07
C THR A 864 -41.78 -19.25 26.10
N HIS A 865 -40.65 -19.44 26.81
CA HIS A 865 -40.19 -18.46 27.79
C HIS A 865 -39.85 -17.12 27.11
N PHE A 866 -39.04 -17.14 26.06
CA PHE A 866 -38.62 -15.93 25.36
C PHE A 866 -39.81 -15.12 24.84
N VAL A 867 -40.76 -15.76 24.14
CA VAL A 867 -41.93 -15.08 23.56
C VAL A 867 -42.91 -14.61 24.64
N SER A 868 -43.12 -15.40 25.70
CA SER A 868 -44.00 -14.99 26.80
C SER A 868 -43.46 -13.77 27.54
N THR A 869 -42.15 -13.75 27.82
CA THR A 869 -41.48 -12.62 28.48
C THR A 869 -41.46 -11.40 27.57
N LEU A 870 -41.18 -11.58 26.27
CA LEU A 870 -41.22 -10.51 25.28
C LEU A 870 -42.61 -9.86 25.22
N LYS A 871 -43.68 -10.66 25.10
CA LYS A 871 -45.06 -10.16 25.07
C LYS A 871 -45.45 -9.42 26.36
N ALA A 872 -45.01 -9.93 27.51
CA ALA A 872 -45.29 -9.31 28.79
C ALA A 872 -44.59 -7.95 28.96
N LYS A 873 -43.36 -7.82 28.46
CA LYS A 873 -42.58 -6.56 28.50
C LYS A 873 -43.04 -5.54 27.47
N HIS A 874 -43.29 -5.97 26.24
CA HIS A 874 -43.58 -5.11 25.10
C HIS A 874 -44.90 -5.52 24.42
N PRO A 875 -46.05 -5.24 25.07
CA PRO A 875 -47.36 -5.63 24.55
C PRO A 875 -47.77 -4.85 23.29
N SER A 876 -47.02 -3.81 22.90
CA SER A 876 -47.27 -3.01 21.69
C SER A 876 -46.18 -3.14 20.62
N LEU A 877 -45.35 -4.19 20.71
CA LEU A 877 -44.34 -4.51 19.70
C LEU A 877 -44.99 -4.62 18.30
N ALA A 878 -44.32 -4.07 17.27
CA ALA A 878 -44.88 -3.96 15.92
C ALA A 878 -45.38 -5.30 15.37
N TYR A 879 -44.56 -6.35 15.46
CA TYR A 879 -44.94 -7.73 15.18
C TYR A 879 -43.88 -8.72 15.66
N LEU A 880 -44.28 -10.00 15.75
CA LEU A 880 -43.37 -11.14 15.80
C LEU A 880 -43.35 -11.82 14.42
N HIS A 881 -42.17 -12.18 13.93
CA HIS A 881 -42.02 -12.90 12.67
C HIS A 881 -41.42 -14.28 12.93
N ILE A 882 -42.09 -15.35 12.49
CA ILE A 882 -41.62 -16.72 12.67
C ILE A 882 -41.40 -17.45 11.34
N ILE A 883 -40.31 -18.21 11.29
CA ILE A 883 -40.01 -19.12 10.19
C ILE A 883 -40.61 -20.49 10.50
N GLU A 884 -41.39 -21.01 9.55
CA GLU A 884 -42.04 -22.32 9.62
C GLU A 884 -41.03 -23.47 9.58
N PRO A 885 -41.27 -24.58 10.30
CA PRO A 885 -40.32 -25.69 10.46
C PRO A 885 -39.95 -26.40 9.16
N ARG A 886 -40.72 -26.19 8.09
CA ARG A 886 -40.45 -26.71 6.74
C ARG A 886 -39.31 -26.02 5.99
N ILE A 887 -38.62 -25.07 6.63
CA ILE A 887 -37.47 -24.36 6.04
C ILE A 887 -36.18 -24.64 6.82
N ASP A 888 -35.12 -24.93 6.08
CA ASP A 888 -33.73 -24.91 6.52
C ASP A 888 -33.00 -23.78 5.76
N GLY A 889 -32.84 -22.63 6.41
CA GLY A 889 -32.23 -21.44 5.84
C GLY A 889 -32.94 -20.95 4.58
N THR A 890 -32.41 -21.32 3.40
CA THR A 890 -32.95 -20.94 2.09
C THR A 890 -33.55 -22.11 1.30
N THR A 891 -33.59 -23.29 1.90
CA THR A 891 -34.09 -24.53 1.30
C THR A 891 -35.31 -25.08 2.05
N ASP A 892 -36.14 -25.83 1.35
CA ASP A 892 -37.23 -26.58 1.98
C ASP A 892 -36.68 -27.86 2.61
N ARG A 893 -37.26 -28.27 3.74
CA ARG A 893 -36.95 -29.53 4.42
C ARG A 893 -38.23 -30.28 4.78
N SER A 894 -38.10 -31.59 4.97
CA SER A 894 -39.20 -32.39 5.52
C SER A 894 -39.42 -32.05 6.99
N THR A 895 -40.65 -31.74 7.35
CA THR A 895 -41.06 -31.44 8.73
C THR A 895 -41.52 -32.71 9.45
N ALA A 896 -41.05 -32.93 10.68
CA ALA A 896 -41.57 -34.01 11.51
C ALA A 896 -42.93 -33.64 12.11
N LEU A 897 -43.80 -34.64 12.36
CA LEU A 897 -45.18 -34.42 12.82
C LEU A 897 -45.32 -33.57 14.10
N HIS A 898 -44.29 -33.54 14.95
CA HIS A 898 -44.28 -32.79 16.21
C HIS A 898 -43.73 -31.36 16.08
N GLU A 899 -43.13 -31.01 14.94
CA GLU A 899 -42.56 -29.68 14.71
C GLU A 899 -43.67 -28.72 14.25
N SER A 900 -44.12 -27.86 15.16
CA SER A 900 -45.13 -26.82 14.87
C SER A 900 -44.83 -25.53 15.65
N ASN A 901 -45.17 -24.40 15.05
CA ASN A 901 -45.10 -23.08 15.69
C ASN A 901 -46.41 -22.68 16.40
N ASP A 902 -47.40 -23.57 16.49
CA ASP A 902 -48.71 -23.25 17.09
C ASP A 902 -48.62 -22.79 18.54
N PHE A 903 -47.62 -23.26 19.30
CA PHE A 903 -47.38 -22.80 20.67
C PHE A 903 -47.03 -21.30 20.73
N ILE A 904 -46.21 -20.80 19.78
CA ILE A 904 -45.89 -19.37 19.66
C ILE A 904 -47.14 -18.59 19.25
N ARG A 905 -47.91 -19.11 18.29
CA ARG A 905 -49.16 -18.47 17.85
C ARG A 905 -50.15 -18.33 19.02
N ALA A 906 -50.28 -19.36 19.85
CA ALA A 906 -51.13 -19.35 21.03
C ALA A 906 -50.70 -18.31 22.07
N ILE A 907 -49.39 -18.13 22.27
CA ILE A 907 -48.83 -17.12 23.18
C ILE A 907 -49.02 -15.71 22.62
N TRP A 908 -48.73 -15.49 21.33
CA TRP A 908 -48.62 -14.15 20.75
C TRP A 908 -49.97 -13.48 20.47
N LYS A 909 -50.99 -14.23 20.04
CA LYS A 909 -52.32 -13.69 19.73
C LYS A 909 -52.91 -12.84 20.87
N PRO A 910 -53.59 -11.72 20.58
CA PRO A 910 -54.01 -11.24 19.26
C PRO A 910 -53.02 -10.27 18.57
N LEU A 911 -51.75 -10.19 19.01
CA LEU A 911 -50.77 -9.27 18.43
C LEU A 911 -50.40 -9.68 16.98
N PRO A 912 -49.96 -8.73 16.14
CA PRO A 912 -49.57 -9.03 14.75
C PRO A 912 -48.49 -10.10 14.67
N LEU A 913 -48.75 -11.15 13.91
CA LEU A 913 -47.84 -12.27 13.67
C LEU A 913 -47.58 -12.42 12.17
N ILE A 914 -46.31 -12.43 11.78
CA ILE A 914 -45.87 -12.75 10.43
C ILE A 914 -45.35 -14.19 10.40
N VAL A 915 -45.86 -15.01 9.49
CA VAL A 915 -45.38 -16.38 9.25
C VAL A 915 -44.69 -16.46 7.90
N ALA A 916 -43.56 -17.16 7.83
CA ALA A 916 -42.76 -17.28 6.61
C ALA A 916 -42.27 -18.70 6.37
N GLY A 917 -42.13 -19.07 5.10
CA GLY A 917 -41.47 -20.31 4.69
C GLY A 917 -42.37 -21.25 3.91
N GLY A 918 -41.95 -21.58 2.68
CA GLY A 918 -42.59 -22.61 1.85
C GLY A 918 -44.05 -22.34 1.44
N TYR A 919 -44.58 -21.13 1.66
CA TYR A 919 -45.96 -20.80 1.33
C TYR A 919 -46.19 -20.76 -0.18
N THR A 920 -47.31 -21.34 -0.59
CA THR A 920 -47.96 -21.18 -1.89
C THR A 920 -49.13 -20.20 -1.76
N ARG A 921 -49.74 -19.80 -2.88
CA ARG A 921 -50.97 -19.00 -2.86
C ARG A 921 -52.04 -19.64 -1.97
N GLU A 922 -52.38 -20.89 -2.24
CA GLU A 922 -53.43 -21.63 -1.52
C GLU A 922 -53.16 -21.71 -0.02
N THR A 923 -51.94 -22.09 0.36
CA THR A 923 -51.57 -22.25 1.77
C THR A 923 -51.46 -20.91 2.50
N ALA A 924 -51.07 -19.83 1.80
CA ALA A 924 -51.02 -18.48 2.37
C ALA A 924 -52.43 -17.93 2.64
N PHE A 925 -53.35 -18.05 1.67
CA PHE A 925 -54.75 -17.62 1.85
C PHE A 925 -55.42 -18.40 2.97
N LYS A 926 -55.27 -19.73 2.96
CA LYS A 926 -55.79 -20.59 4.03
C LYS A 926 -55.26 -20.15 5.41
N THR A 927 -53.95 -19.90 5.52
CA THR A 927 -53.34 -19.48 6.79
C THR A 927 -53.84 -18.11 7.23
N ALA A 928 -53.95 -17.14 6.31
CA ALA A 928 -54.45 -15.81 6.63
C ALA A 928 -55.94 -15.83 7.05
N GLU A 929 -56.78 -16.61 6.36
CA GLU A 929 -58.22 -16.72 6.65
C GLU A 929 -58.50 -17.49 7.95
N GLU A 930 -57.83 -18.62 8.17
CA GLU A 930 -58.07 -19.46 9.34
C GLU A 930 -57.39 -18.91 10.61
N ASN A 931 -56.17 -18.36 10.49
CA ASN A 931 -55.38 -17.94 11.64
C ASN A 931 -55.33 -16.42 11.86
N GLY A 932 -55.65 -15.60 10.86
CA GLY A 932 -55.49 -14.14 10.95
C GLY A 932 -54.04 -13.67 10.91
N ASP A 933 -53.12 -14.52 10.42
CA ASP A 933 -51.69 -14.22 10.36
C ASP A 933 -51.34 -13.45 9.07
N LEU A 934 -50.27 -12.65 9.10
CA LEU A 934 -49.64 -12.07 7.91
C LEU A 934 -48.65 -13.09 7.31
N VAL A 935 -48.60 -13.24 5.98
CA VAL A 935 -47.74 -14.23 5.33
C VAL A 935 -46.61 -13.55 4.55
N ALA A 936 -45.36 -13.85 4.90
CA ALA A 936 -44.18 -13.34 4.21
C ALA A 936 -43.62 -14.33 3.19
N PHE A 937 -43.25 -13.80 2.02
CA PHE A 937 -42.67 -14.55 0.90
C PHE A 937 -41.24 -14.07 0.62
N GLY A 938 -40.28 -15.01 0.60
CA GLY A 938 -38.88 -14.73 0.22
C GLY A 938 -38.62 -15.01 -1.26
N ARG A 939 -38.32 -16.28 -1.58
CA ARG A 939 -37.95 -16.74 -2.94
C ARG A 939 -38.90 -16.29 -4.05
N LEU A 940 -40.21 -16.35 -3.82
CA LEU A 940 -41.20 -15.92 -4.83
C LEU A 940 -41.22 -14.41 -5.04
N TYR A 941 -40.88 -13.61 -4.02
CA TYR A 941 -40.82 -12.15 -4.15
C TYR A 941 -39.57 -11.72 -4.92
N ILE A 942 -38.47 -12.46 -4.84
CA ILE A 942 -37.27 -12.24 -5.66
C ILE A 942 -37.63 -12.22 -7.15
N SER A 943 -38.39 -13.22 -7.62
CA SER A 943 -38.71 -13.36 -9.05
C SER A 943 -40.00 -12.69 -9.50
N ASN A 944 -40.80 -12.16 -8.57
CA ASN A 944 -42.10 -11.56 -8.85
C ASN A 944 -42.19 -10.20 -8.11
N PRO A 945 -41.70 -9.10 -8.69
CA PRO A 945 -41.73 -7.79 -8.04
C PRO A 945 -43.16 -7.31 -7.73
N ASP A 946 -44.15 -7.85 -8.43
CA ASP A 946 -45.59 -7.62 -8.27
C ASP A 946 -46.33 -8.83 -7.66
N LEU A 947 -45.65 -9.64 -6.83
CA LEU A 947 -46.21 -10.84 -6.21
C LEU A 947 -47.61 -10.63 -5.58
N PRO A 948 -47.90 -9.56 -4.81
CA PRO A 948 -49.23 -9.38 -4.22
C PRO A 948 -50.35 -9.31 -5.26
N LEU A 949 -50.11 -8.64 -6.39
CA LEU A 949 -51.08 -8.56 -7.50
C LEU A 949 -51.29 -9.95 -8.11
N ARG A 950 -50.20 -10.70 -8.33
CA ARG A 950 -50.28 -12.04 -8.91
C ARG A 950 -51.02 -13.03 -8.02
N LEU A 951 -50.79 -12.98 -6.71
CA LEU A 951 -51.51 -13.79 -5.74
C LEU A 951 -52.99 -13.40 -5.67
N LYS A 952 -53.33 -12.12 -5.75
CA LYS A 952 -54.72 -11.66 -5.72
C LYS A 952 -55.51 -12.12 -6.95
N GLU A 953 -54.95 -11.87 -8.14
CA GLU A 953 -55.63 -12.08 -9.42
C GLU A 953 -55.35 -13.47 -10.03
N ASP A 954 -54.69 -14.36 -9.29
CA ASP A 954 -54.31 -15.71 -9.71
C ASP A 954 -53.47 -15.74 -11.01
N ILE A 955 -52.54 -14.78 -11.13
CA ILE A 955 -51.63 -14.67 -12.28
C ILE A 955 -50.46 -15.66 -12.08
N PRO A 956 -50.03 -16.37 -13.14
CA PRO A 956 -48.86 -17.25 -13.08
C PRO A 956 -47.61 -16.56 -12.51
N LEU A 957 -46.94 -17.26 -11.59
CA LEU A 957 -45.72 -16.78 -10.97
C LEU A 957 -44.51 -17.06 -11.87
N THR A 958 -43.63 -16.08 -12.01
CA THR A 958 -42.32 -16.23 -12.61
C THR A 958 -41.46 -17.12 -11.72
N ALA A 959 -40.84 -18.15 -12.31
CA ALA A 959 -39.90 -19.01 -11.60
C ALA A 959 -38.66 -18.21 -11.16
N TYR A 960 -38.18 -18.47 -9.95
CA TYR A 960 -36.92 -17.90 -9.46
C TYR A 960 -35.71 -18.70 -9.93
N ASP A 961 -34.61 -18.03 -10.19
CA ASP A 961 -33.31 -18.64 -10.42
C ASP A 961 -32.46 -18.60 -9.14
N ARG A 962 -32.07 -19.79 -8.64
CA ARG A 962 -31.22 -19.89 -7.44
C ARG A 962 -29.78 -19.44 -7.70
N GLN A 963 -29.30 -19.51 -8.94
CA GLN A 963 -27.92 -19.12 -9.28
C GLN A 963 -27.71 -17.61 -9.12
N THR A 964 -28.77 -16.82 -9.24
CA THR A 964 -28.71 -15.35 -9.14
C THR A 964 -29.06 -14.81 -7.75
N PHE A 965 -29.35 -15.67 -6.76
CA PHE A 965 -29.67 -15.20 -5.40
C PHE A 965 -28.51 -14.46 -4.72
N TYR A 966 -27.26 -14.79 -5.08
CA TYR A 966 -26.05 -14.25 -4.46
C TYR A 966 -25.02 -13.84 -5.51
N VAL A 967 -25.31 -12.76 -6.24
CA VAL A 967 -24.39 -12.20 -7.25
C VAL A 967 -23.68 -10.95 -6.66
N PRO A 968 -22.34 -10.83 -6.77
CA PRO A 968 -21.62 -9.63 -6.33
C PRO A 968 -22.02 -8.40 -7.14
N GLY A 969 -22.56 -7.35 -6.50
CA GLY A 969 -23.15 -6.16 -7.13
C GLY A 969 -22.21 -5.23 -7.91
N ASP A 970 -20.94 -5.58 -8.04
CA ASP A 970 -19.88 -4.83 -8.72
C ASP A 970 -19.51 -5.41 -10.10
N LYS A 971 -20.22 -6.45 -10.56
CA LYS A 971 -19.99 -7.09 -11.87
C LYS A 971 -21.02 -6.65 -12.91
N GLU A 972 -20.59 -6.54 -14.17
CA GLU A 972 -21.50 -6.37 -15.31
C GLU A 972 -22.45 -7.59 -15.39
N GLY A 973 -23.77 -7.37 -15.48
CA GLY A 973 -24.78 -8.43 -15.46
C GLY A 973 -25.43 -8.71 -14.10
N THR A 974 -25.13 -7.92 -13.05
CA THR A 974 -25.75 -8.06 -11.71
C THR A 974 -27.24 -7.74 -11.67
N GLU A 975 -27.74 -7.04 -12.67
CA GLU A 975 -29.16 -6.80 -12.86
C GLU A 975 -29.92 -8.10 -13.15
N VAL A 976 -29.23 -9.11 -13.70
CA VAL A 976 -29.80 -10.38 -14.13
C VAL A 976 -30.19 -11.24 -12.95
N GLY A 977 -31.49 -11.51 -12.84
CA GLY A 977 -32.09 -12.23 -11.73
C GLY A 977 -32.13 -11.44 -10.43
N TYR A 978 -32.09 -10.09 -10.49
CA TYR A 978 -32.26 -9.19 -9.34
C TYR A 978 -33.30 -8.09 -9.62
N ILE A 979 -33.04 -7.18 -10.57
CA ILE A 979 -33.96 -6.08 -10.91
C ILE A 979 -34.65 -6.23 -12.27
N ASP A 980 -34.30 -7.27 -13.04
CA ASP A 980 -34.79 -7.50 -14.39
C ASP A 980 -35.96 -8.51 -14.48
N TYR A 981 -36.44 -9.04 -13.35
CA TYR A 981 -37.63 -9.88 -13.35
C TYR A 981 -38.87 -9.09 -13.82
N PRO A 982 -39.64 -9.62 -14.79
CA PRO A 982 -40.70 -8.85 -15.43
C PRO A 982 -41.90 -8.68 -14.51
N PHE A 983 -42.56 -7.53 -14.60
CA PHE A 983 -43.91 -7.32 -14.06
C PHE A 983 -44.96 -8.06 -14.92
N ALA A 984 -46.10 -8.44 -14.32
CA ALA A 984 -47.20 -9.09 -15.03
C ALA A 984 -47.79 -8.20 -16.16
N THR A 985 -47.68 -6.88 -16.04
CA THR A 985 -48.13 -5.91 -17.06
C THR A 985 -47.25 -5.93 -18.31
N GLN A 986 -45.92 -6.02 -18.17
CA GLN A 986 -44.96 -6.11 -19.29
C GLN A 986 -45.06 -7.44 -20.05
N THR A 987 -45.49 -8.50 -19.36
CA THR A 987 -45.67 -9.83 -19.96
C THR A 987 -46.87 -9.86 -20.94
N LYS A 988 -47.84 -8.94 -20.81
CA LYS A 988 -48.97 -8.79 -21.75
C LYS A 988 -48.60 -8.04 -23.05
N GLU A 989 -47.65 -7.11 -23.02
CA GLU A 989 -47.24 -6.34 -24.20
C GLU A 989 -46.32 -7.13 -25.15
N ASN A 990 -45.46 -7.98 -24.61
CA ASN A 990 -44.58 -8.85 -25.41
C ASN A 990 -45.28 -10.13 -25.93
N GLY A 991 -46.54 -10.35 -25.58
CA GLY A 991 -47.32 -11.56 -25.87
C GLY A 991 -48.32 -11.46 -27.03
N MET A 992 -48.40 -10.35 -27.78
CA MET A 992 -49.29 -10.26 -28.95
C MET A 992 -48.55 -10.42 -30.28
N SER A 993 -48.16 -11.66 -30.57
CA SER A 993 -48.24 -12.21 -31.93
C SER A 993 -48.46 -13.72 -31.86
N GLY A 994 -49.73 -14.16 -31.78
CA GLY A 994 -50.07 -15.57 -31.95
C GLY A 994 -51.27 -16.05 -31.16
N LEU A 995 -52.45 -15.95 -31.78
CA LEU A 995 -53.60 -16.85 -31.64
C LEU A 995 -54.15 -17.09 -30.22
N TYR A 996 -55.29 -16.47 -29.91
CA TYR A 996 -56.55 -17.21 -29.67
C TYR A 996 -57.75 -16.26 -29.87
N HIS A 997 -58.57 -16.61 -30.86
CA HIS A 997 -59.88 -16.03 -31.14
C HIS A 997 -60.95 -16.88 -30.44
N ASN A 998 -62.08 -16.24 -30.09
CA ASN A 998 -63.31 -16.69 -29.40
C ASN A 998 -63.29 -16.43 -27.89
N GLY A 999 -64.17 -15.63 -27.29
CA GLY A 999 -65.42 -15.05 -27.74
C GLY A 999 -66.46 -15.23 -26.63
N LYS A 1000 -66.79 -14.14 -25.91
CA LYS A 1000 -68.15 -13.74 -25.50
C LYS A 1000 -68.07 -12.59 -24.49
N ALA A 1001 -68.80 -11.54 -24.84
CA ALA A 1001 -69.09 -10.38 -24.03
C ALA A 1001 -69.94 -10.74 -22.80
N HIS A 1002 -69.78 -10.00 -21.70
CA HIS A 1002 -70.89 -9.26 -21.11
C HIS A 1002 -70.39 -8.12 -20.21
N GLN A 1003 -70.98 -6.95 -20.44
CA GLN A 1003 -71.00 -5.78 -19.55
C GLN A 1003 -71.58 -6.15 -18.18
N VAL A 1004 -70.98 -5.66 -17.08
CA VAL A 1004 -71.43 -4.54 -16.21
C VAL A 1004 -70.23 -4.12 -15.36
#